data_AF-A0A7V6LGF5-F1
#
_entry.id   AF-A0A7V6LGF5-F1
#
_cell.length_a   1.000
_cell.length_b   1.000
_cell.length_c   1.000
_cell.angle_alpha   90.00
_cell.angle_beta   90.00
_cell.angle_gamma   90.00
#
_symmetry.space_group_name_H-M   'P 1'
#
loop_
_entity.id
_entity.type
_entity.pdbx_description
1 polymer ?
#
loop_
_entity_poly.entity_id
_entity_poly.type
_entity_poly.pdbx_seq_one_letter_code
_entity_poly.pdbx_strand_id
1 'polypeptide(L)'
;MSAFVARVRREARLRRETVVLKSMGHERVFIAYDWGSDTFIFEKDVWKHLENHSPVLIVRKQDLIKGTGGYVMTLTTGNHTVAAIPLLSGQFWNLGRVPTSRRSKTLQDAIVCANVVDGTIEVSQRDVPTDVVTEADEWLQSVGFALNDVIMGERNDAALEYYRQQGQEWRVKPLAWTRREMDAALAASRTRIDTRLRYYHSAKGVHFLTYTDFNTLLALIETNYAEFIECLRELVSIFEGDVRSCMRSPKYHGHNEIELFGLRRGEACKTIVPELEQIMEGIEQERLDARQVAEWMRTVDARFKASLERPELADESSEYFVETLYSHLTGEIYYGSGAAIAPAFDDRRTALPGATFRGGRPDFHPGADERTRVLLANVQQIMSQGEIIEYANIYEVRSASDATNNLAVGAGATREIVVKTNRRPLCMSLIEKRLAQKTPGYGSYMLARVEAFKALGVGFGEYRLLSWLDSTAGREMNYFIRSRSPGEPLEDIPPRLFQCTGEFGGNQGGKDPRVVLKIGALLGDAAAQNLVLKKYLPETGGCRFGEGKEIFDFGYDIAARREMPKGVKICSVRGSCGWPNNAHTEENLNELFDFYFGCYAQVLYRFWLNHREAVPLATLAEHFFDGFEFKTREMHWNYSVRREQFDDFDPGLPKHYGFAKRWRFALWSLERQLRRIESLRTHFMQHVQQVSKTSEDEMGDNGYDHV
;
A
#
# COMPACT_ATOMS: atom_id res chain seq x y z
N MET A 1 -11.64 22.62 -12.98
CA MET A 1 -11.26 24.01 -12.62
C MET A 1 -11.68 25.10 -13.62
N SER A 2 -11.30 25.04 -14.92
CA SER A 2 -11.59 26.12 -15.89
C SER A 2 -13.08 26.49 -16.00
N ALA A 3 -13.97 25.49 -16.06
CA ALA A 3 -15.41 25.69 -16.08
C ALA A 3 -15.93 26.42 -14.82
N PHE A 4 -15.38 26.11 -13.65
CA PHE A 4 -15.72 26.78 -12.39
C PHE A 4 -15.34 28.26 -12.42
N VAL A 5 -14.09 28.58 -12.83
CA VAL A 5 -13.64 29.97 -12.94
C VAL A 5 -14.50 30.76 -13.93
N ALA A 6 -14.83 30.18 -15.08
CA ALA A 6 -15.73 30.80 -16.05
C ALA A 6 -17.12 31.06 -15.46
N ARG A 7 -17.65 30.13 -14.65
CA ARG A 7 -18.94 30.28 -13.98
C ARG A 7 -18.91 31.40 -12.94
N VAL A 8 -17.90 31.44 -12.08
CA VAL A 8 -17.69 32.53 -11.11
C VAL A 8 -17.63 33.88 -11.82
N ARG A 9 -16.84 34.00 -12.89
CA ARG A 9 -16.71 35.25 -13.65
C ARG A 9 -18.01 35.72 -14.30
N ARG A 10 -18.92 34.80 -14.61
CA ARG A 10 -20.21 35.08 -15.26
C ARG A 10 -21.31 35.40 -14.24
N GLU A 11 -21.33 34.71 -13.11
CA GLU A 11 -22.48 34.69 -12.19
C GLU A 11 -22.21 35.47 -10.89
N ALA A 12 -20.97 35.58 -10.44
CA ALA A 12 -20.62 36.28 -9.21
C ALA A 12 -20.43 37.78 -9.43
N ARG A 13 -20.61 38.57 -8.37
CA ARG A 13 -20.46 40.02 -8.40
C ARG A 13 -18.99 40.42 -8.35
N LEU A 14 -18.48 41.03 -9.41
CA LEU A 14 -17.13 41.59 -9.47
C LEU A 14 -16.96 42.78 -8.49
N ARG A 15 -15.89 42.76 -7.68
CA ARG A 15 -15.42 43.95 -6.94
C ARG A 15 -14.75 44.92 -7.90
N ARG A 16 -15.14 46.19 -7.86
CA ARG A 16 -14.67 47.22 -8.81
C ARG A 16 -13.19 47.57 -8.64
N GLU A 17 -12.68 47.48 -7.42
CA GLU A 17 -11.28 47.79 -7.11
C GLU A 17 -10.40 46.56 -7.32
N THR A 18 -9.27 46.72 -8.00
CA THR A 18 -8.23 45.70 -8.12
C THR A 18 -7.12 45.93 -7.11
N VAL A 19 -6.49 44.87 -6.62
CA VAL A 19 -5.34 44.95 -5.72
C VAL A 19 -4.06 44.65 -6.52
N VAL A 20 -3.08 45.55 -6.46
CA VAL A 20 -1.79 45.39 -7.14
C VAL A 20 -0.71 45.16 -6.09
N LEU A 21 0.07 44.09 -6.24
CA LEU A 21 1.09 43.67 -5.29
C LEU A 21 2.41 43.41 -6.00
N LYS A 22 3.52 43.76 -5.36
CA LYS A 22 4.86 43.39 -5.82
C LYS A 22 5.33 42.18 -5.03
N SER A 23 5.56 41.05 -5.71
CA SER A 23 6.04 39.82 -5.09
C SER A 23 7.00 39.09 -6.03
N MET A 24 8.10 38.58 -5.49
CA MET A 24 9.17 37.90 -6.24
C MET A 24 9.68 38.75 -7.43
N GLY A 25 9.80 40.06 -7.25
CA GLY A 25 10.27 40.98 -8.30
C GLY A 25 9.24 41.35 -9.38
N HIS A 26 8.03 40.76 -9.36
CA HIS A 26 6.98 40.99 -10.36
C HIS A 26 5.77 41.74 -9.79
N GLU A 27 5.15 42.58 -10.62
CA GLU A 27 3.85 43.20 -10.30
C GLU A 27 2.72 42.23 -10.65
N ARG A 28 1.84 41.97 -9.69
CA ARG A 28 0.73 41.01 -9.79
C ARG A 28 -0.59 41.73 -9.50
N VAL A 29 -1.59 41.50 -10.34
CA VAL A 29 -2.90 42.15 -10.24
C VAL A 29 -3.95 41.14 -9.82
N PHE A 30 -4.68 41.41 -8.74
CA PHE A 30 -5.73 40.55 -8.20
C PHE A 30 -7.11 41.16 -8.36
N ILE A 31 -8.08 40.30 -8.66
CA ILE A 31 -9.49 40.62 -8.88
C ILE A 31 -10.34 39.74 -7.96
N ALA A 32 -11.34 40.31 -7.29
CA ALA A 32 -12.25 39.58 -6.41
C ALA A 32 -13.67 39.50 -6.96
N TYR A 33 -14.32 38.36 -6.73
CA TYR A 33 -15.72 38.10 -7.06
C TYR A 33 -16.44 37.62 -5.81
N ASP A 34 -17.54 38.27 -5.45
CA ASP A 34 -18.39 37.86 -4.33
C ASP A 34 -19.58 37.04 -4.84
N TRP A 35 -19.76 35.84 -4.29
CA TRP A 35 -20.89 34.95 -4.59
C TRP A 35 -21.59 34.57 -3.29
N GLY A 36 -22.72 35.22 -3.00
CA GLY A 36 -23.38 35.07 -1.70
C GLY A 36 -22.45 35.52 -0.57
N SER A 37 -22.21 34.64 0.40
CA SER A 37 -21.27 34.88 1.51
C SER A 37 -19.81 34.60 1.15
N ASP A 38 -19.52 34.03 -0.03
CA ASP A 38 -18.16 33.59 -0.40
C ASP A 38 -17.44 34.64 -1.24
N THR A 39 -16.11 34.65 -1.18
CA THR A 39 -15.27 35.55 -2.00
C THR A 39 -14.18 34.76 -2.73
N PHE A 40 -14.12 34.92 -4.04
CA PHE A 40 -13.12 34.31 -4.91
C PHE A 40 -12.11 35.37 -5.35
N ILE A 41 -10.83 35.14 -5.12
CA ILE A 41 -9.74 36.07 -5.46
C ILE A 41 -8.86 35.43 -6.51
N PHE A 42 -8.82 36.00 -7.71
CA PHE A 42 -8.04 35.47 -8.82
C PHE A 42 -6.96 36.47 -9.24
N GLU A 43 -5.74 36.01 -9.41
CA GLU A 43 -4.74 36.75 -10.17
C GLU A 43 -5.24 36.93 -11.61
N LYS A 44 -5.07 38.13 -12.16
CA LYS A 44 -5.51 38.48 -13.50
C LYS A 44 -4.90 37.48 -14.49
N ASP A 45 -5.76 36.96 -15.38
CA ASP A 45 -5.38 35.99 -16.42
C ASP A 45 -4.93 34.60 -15.94
N VAL A 46 -5.02 34.28 -14.64
CA VAL A 46 -4.61 32.97 -14.09
C VAL A 46 -5.28 31.77 -14.78
N TRP A 47 -6.52 31.93 -15.26
CA TRP A 47 -7.25 30.89 -15.99
C TRP A 47 -6.61 30.49 -17.33
N LYS A 48 -5.65 31.27 -17.85
CA LYS A 48 -4.86 30.93 -19.05
C LYS A 48 -3.65 30.04 -18.71
N HIS A 49 -3.32 29.85 -17.43
CA HIS A 49 -2.10 29.20 -16.95
C HIS A 49 -2.38 28.08 -15.94
N LEU A 50 -3.58 27.51 -15.94
CA LEU A 50 -4.00 26.47 -14.98
C LEU A 50 -3.22 25.16 -15.09
N GLU A 51 -2.44 24.98 -16.16
CA GLU A 51 -1.57 23.82 -16.38
C GLU A 51 -0.30 23.87 -15.51
N ASN A 52 0.02 25.01 -14.90
CA ASN A 52 1.26 25.21 -14.13
C ASN A 52 1.09 24.96 -12.62
N HIS A 53 0.39 23.90 -12.21
CA HIS A 53 0.19 23.57 -10.78
C HIS A 53 -0.28 24.78 -9.94
N SER A 54 -1.20 25.59 -10.47
CA SER A 54 -1.54 26.90 -9.91
C SER A 54 -2.01 26.80 -8.44
N PRO A 55 -1.38 27.51 -7.50
CA PRO A 55 -1.75 27.43 -6.09
C PRO A 55 -3.13 27.97 -5.78
N VAL A 56 -3.80 27.25 -4.90
CA VAL A 56 -5.11 27.55 -4.33
C VAL A 56 -5.00 27.64 -2.82
N LEU A 57 -5.65 28.63 -2.22
CA LEU A 57 -5.87 28.70 -0.78
C LEU A 57 -7.36 28.69 -0.51
N ILE A 58 -7.80 27.94 0.50
CA ILE A 58 -9.18 27.89 0.94
C ILE A 58 -9.19 28.14 2.45
N VAL A 59 -10.01 29.08 2.90
CA VAL A 59 -10.10 29.43 4.33
C VAL A 59 -11.50 29.94 4.66
N ARG A 60 -12.01 29.60 5.84
CA ARG A 60 -13.26 30.17 6.34
C ARG A 60 -13.04 31.64 6.71
N LYS A 61 -13.95 32.51 6.32
CA LYS A 61 -13.85 33.94 6.66
C LYS A 61 -13.80 34.18 8.17
N GLN A 62 -14.52 33.38 8.96
CA GLN A 62 -14.50 33.46 10.43
C GLN A 62 -13.11 33.26 11.05
N ASP A 63 -12.23 32.50 10.39
CA ASP A 63 -10.86 32.25 10.86
C ASP A 63 -9.93 33.44 10.57
N LEU A 64 -10.30 34.29 9.60
CA LEU A 64 -9.63 35.54 9.29
C LEU A 64 -10.19 36.71 10.12
N ILE A 65 -11.53 36.79 10.21
CA ILE A 65 -12.28 37.86 10.89
C ILE A 65 -13.48 37.23 11.62
N LYS A 66 -13.48 37.28 12.95
CA LYS A 66 -14.55 36.71 13.79
C LYS A 66 -15.94 37.23 13.39
N GLY A 67 -16.92 36.33 13.36
CA GLY A 67 -18.33 36.67 13.09
C GLY A 67 -18.70 36.81 11.61
N THR A 68 -17.77 36.54 10.70
CA THR A 68 -18.03 36.55 9.26
C THR A 68 -18.32 35.14 8.74
N GLY A 69 -19.36 34.98 7.92
CA GLY A 69 -19.71 33.70 7.28
C GLY A 69 -19.15 33.55 5.87
N GLY A 70 -19.04 32.31 5.41
CA GLY A 70 -18.57 31.95 4.07
C GLY A 70 -17.05 31.69 3.99
N TYR A 71 -16.58 31.43 2.77
CA TYR A 71 -15.19 31.07 2.47
C TYR A 71 -14.49 32.12 1.61
N VAL A 72 -13.16 32.13 1.69
CA VAL A 72 -12.28 32.77 0.71
C VAL A 72 -11.54 31.69 -0.04
N MET A 73 -11.56 31.76 -1.37
CA MET A 73 -10.72 30.93 -2.24
C MET A 73 -9.83 31.83 -3.10
N THR A 74 -8.52 31.60 -3.06
CA THR A 74 -7.56 32.33 -3.89
C THR A 74 -7.01 31.44 -5.01
N LEU A 75 -6.60 32.03 -6.13
CA LEU A 75 -5.92 31.35 -7.22
C LEU A 75 -4.84 32.27 -7.83
N THR A 76 -3.59 31.80 -7.89
CA THR A 76 -2.44 32.56 -8.38
C THR A 76 -1.54 31.73 -9.30
N THR A 77 -0.72 32.41 -10.10
CA THR A 77 0.38 31.85 -10.91
C THR A 77 1.71 31.76 -10.15
N GLY A 78 1.79 32.34 -8.95
CA GLY A 78 2.97 32.28 -8.07
C GLY A 78 2.98 31.03 -7.18
N ASN A 79 3.62 31.12 -6.00
CA ASN A 79 3.53 30.11 -4.94
C ASN A 79 2.39 30.46 -3.94
N HIS A 80 2.12 29.60 -2.94
CA HIS A 80 1.08 29.85 -1.93
C HIS A 80 1.27 31.17 -1.15
N THR A 81 2.52 31.63 -0.94
CA THR A 81 2.80 32.83 -0.13
C THR A 81 2.38 34.12 -0.82
N VAL A 82 2.39 34.14 -2.17
CA VAL A 82 1.89 35.25 -2.99
C VAL A 82 0.44 35.63 -2.65
N ALA A 83 -0.40 34.65 -2.31
CA ALA A 83 -1.78 34.89 -1.90
C ALA A 83 -1.97 34.89 -0.37
N ALA A 84 -1.21 34.09 0.37
CA ALA A 84 -1.40 33.95 1.81
C ALA A 84 -1.01 35.21 2.60
N ILE A 85 0.15 35.82 2.30
CA ILE A 85 0.65 36.99 3.03
C ILE A 85 -0.30 38.19 2.86
N PRO A 86 -0.73 38.55 1.63
CA PRO A 86 -1.67 39.66 1.45
C PRO A 86 -3.05 39.40 2.05
N LEU A 87 -3.51 38.14 2.06
CA LEU A 87 -4.78 37.76 2.69
C LEU A 87 -4.71 37.96 4.20
N LEU A 88 -3.69 37.41 4.86
CA LEU A 88 -3.53 37.48 6.32
C LEU A 88 -3.27 38.90 6.82
N SER A 89 -2.51 39.69 6.04
CA SER A 89 -2.21 41.09 6.36
C SER A 89 -3.34 42.07 6.04
N GLY A 90 -4.38 41.63 5.32
CA GLY A 90 -5.55 42.44 4.99
C GLY A 90 -5.44 43.30 3.74
N GLN A 91 -4.39 43.12 2.96
CA GLN A 91 -4.20 43.82 1.69
C GLN A 91 -5.28 43.47 0.66
N PHE A 92 -5.84 42.25 0.72
CA PHE A 92 -7.00 41.86 -0.08
C PHE A 92 -8.31 42.41 0.48
N TRP A 93 -8.65 43.65 0.12
CA TRP A 93 -9.93 44.33 0.44
C TRP A 93 -10.33 44.20 1.93
N ASN A 94 -9.36 44.20 2.85
CA ASN A 94 -9.58 43.97 4.28
C ASN A 94 -10.31 42.66 4.63
N LEU A 95 -10.21 41.62 3.78
CA LEU A 95 -10.79 40.29 4.02
C LEU A 95 -10.08 39.51 5.14
N GLY A 96 -8.86 39.92 5.50
CA GLY A 96 -8.17 39.46 6.69
C GLY A 96 -7.61 40.63 7.50
N ARG A 97 -7.36 40.41 8.78
CA ARG A 97 -6.61 41.31 9.69
C ARG A 97 -6.01 40.49 10.84
N VAL A 98 -5.34 39.40 10.48
CA VAL A 98 -4.79 38.49 11.47
C VAL A 98 -3.59 39.17 12.15
N PRO A 99 -3.58 39.30 13.49
CA PRO A 99 -2.45 39.87 14.22
C PRO A 99 -1.15 39.15 13.84
N THR A 100 -0.05 39.88 13.67
CA THR A 100 1.24 39.32 13.20
C THR A 100 1.65 38.08 14.00
N SER A 101 1.48 38.10 15.33
CA SER A 101 1.78 36.97 16.23
C SER A 101 0.96 35.70 15.99
N ARG A 102 -0.16 35.80 15.25
CA ARG A 102 -1.07 34.68 14.93
C ARG A 102 -1.03 34.25 13.48
N ARG A 103 -0.31 34.97 12.60
CA ARG A 103 -0.33 34.70 11.15
C ARG A 103 0.23 33.33 10.81
N SER A 104 1.38 32.96 11.36
CA SER A 104 2.00 31.65 11.13
C SER A 104 1.08 30.52 11.57
N LYS A 105 0.51 30.63 12.77
CA LYS A 105 -0.46 29.64 13.29
C LYS A 105 -1.72 29.55 12.42
N THR A 106 -2.25 30.68 11.97
CA THR A 106 -3.46 30.69 11.12
C THR A 106 -3.17 30.08 9.75
N LEU A 107 -1.99 30.34 9.18
CA LEU A 107 -1.55 29.72 7.93
C LEU A 107 -1.41 28.20 8.08
N GLN A 108 -0.93 27.72 9.23
CA GLN A 108 -0.72 26.30 9.52
C GLN A 108 -2.03 25.57 9.83
N ASP A 109 -2.93 26.17 10.62
CA ASP A 109 -4.08 25.47 11.20
C ASP A 109 -5.40 25.73 10.48
N ALA A 110 -5.52 26.82 9.70
CA ALA A 110 -6.81 27.26 9.16
C ALA A 110 -6.85 27.46 7.63
N ILE A 111 -5.69 27.57 6.98
CA ILE A 111 -5.61 27.75 5.53
C ILE A 111 -5.32 26.40 4.87
N VAL A 112 -6.33 25.87 4.19
CA VAL A 112 -6.18 24.67 3.35
C VAL A 112 -5.45 25.07 2.07
N CYS A 113 -4.26 24.51 1.87
CA CYS A 113 -3.48 24.70 0.66
C CYS A 113 -3.89 23.66 -0.37
N ALA A 114 -3.96 24.06 -1.64
CA ALA A 114 -4.19 23.13 -2.74
C ALA A 114 -3.48 23.61 -4.00
N ASN A 115 -3.43 22.77 -5.03
CA ASN A 115 -2.91 23.13 -6.35
C ASN A 115 -3.88 22.66 -7.44
N VAL A 116 -3.94 23.37 -8.56
CA VAL A 116 -4.68 22.90 -9.74
C VAL A 116 -3.78 21.97 -10.56
N VAL A 117 -4.13 20.70 -10.67
CA VAL A 117 -3.34 19.69 -11.40
C VAL A 117 -4.27 18.95 -12.36
N ASP A 118 -3.94 18.98 -13.65
CA ASP A 118 -4.74 18.37 -14.73
C ASP A 118 -6.24 18.71 -14.66
N GLY A 119 -6.53 19.95 -14.24
CA GLY A 119 -7.90 20.46 -14.10
C GLY A 119 -8.62 20.09 -12.79
N THR A 120 -8.02 19.25 -11.95
CA THR A 120 -8.49 18.91 -10.59
C THR A 120 -7.85 19.81 -9.52
N ILE A 121 -8.44 19.85 -8.33
CA ILE A 121 -7.87 20.49 -7.14
C ILE A 121 -7.23 19.40 -6.28
N GLU A 122 -5.90 19.45 -6.17
CA GLU A 122 -5.15 18.60 -5.26
C GLU A 122 -4.94 19.31 -3.92
N VAL A 123 -5.62 18.85 -2.88
CA VAL A 123 -5.58 19.41 -1.53
C VAL A 123 -4.39 18.86 -0.75
N SER A 124 -3.59 19.76 -0.18
CA SER A 124 -2.47 19.49 0.71
C SER A 124 -2.90 19.76 2.14
N GLN A 125 -2.97 18.69 2.95
CA GLN A 125 -3.40 18.78 4.34
C GLN A 125 -2.31 19.40 5.23
N ARG A 126 -1.02 19.14 4.99
CA ARG A 126 0.11 19.56 5.82
C ARG A 126 -0.17 19.28 7.30
N ASP A 127 -0.21 20.34 8.13
CA ASP A 127 -0.56 20.31 9.55
C ASP A 127 -2.01 20.77 9.82
N VAL A 128 -2.79 21.04 8.79
CA VAL A 128 -4.18 21.49 8.92
C VAL A 128 -5.02 20.34 9.53
N PRO A 129 -5.78 20.62 10.60
CA PRO A 129 -6.71 19.67 11.18
C PRO A 129 -7.67 19.06 10.14
N THR A 130 -7.94 17.76 10.26
CA THR A 130 -8.76 17.03 9.28
C THR A 130 -10.17 17.60 9.14
N ASP A 131 -10.77 18.08 10.22
CA ASP A 131 -12.09 18.72 10.22
C ASP A 131 -12.13 19.97 9.32
N VAL A 132 -11.08 20.79 9.34
CA VAL A 132 -10.95 21.97 8.48
C VAL A 132 -10.83 21.54 7.00
N VAL A 133 -10.09 20.47 6.71
CA VAL A 133 -9.97 19.92 5.35
C VAL A 133 -11.30 19.37 4.85
N THR A 134 -12.01 18.60 5.66
CA THR A 134 -13.28 17.98 5.25
C THR A 134 -14.39 19.02 5.11
N GLU A 135 -14.44 20.04 5.96
CA GLU A 135 -15.36 21.18 5.78
C GLU A 135 -15.06 21.96 4.48
N ALA A 136 -13.77 22.17 4.16
CA ALA A 136 -13.39 22.82 2.90
C ALA A 136 -13.78 21.96 1.68
N ASP A 137 -13.65 20.64 1.77
CA ASP A 137 -14.10 19.70 0.73
C ASP A 137 -15.62 19.71 0.56
N GLU A 138 -16.38 19.67 1.66
CA GLU A 138 -17.85 19.80 1.62
C GLU A 138 -18.28 21.14 1.02
N TRP A 139 -17.59 22.23 1.36
CA TRP A 139 -17.83 23.53 0.76
C TRP A 139 -17.53 23.52 -0.76
N LEU A 140 -16.41 22.94 -1.19
CA LEU A 140 -16.08 22.80 -2.63
C LEU A 140 -17.19 22.05 -3.38
N GLN A 141 -17.72 20.98 -2.81
CA GLN A 141 -18.86 20.25 -3.39
C GLN A 141 -20.12 21.12 -3.44
N SER A 142 -20.39 21.90 -2.39
CA SER A 142 -21.55 22.82 -2.35
C SER A 142 -21.48 23.93 -3.41
N VAL A 143 -20.27 24.40 -3.74
CA VAL A 143 -20.04 25.36 -4.83
C VAL A 143 -19.86 24.65 -6.18
N GLY A 144 -20.20 23.37 -6.29
CA GLY A 144 -20.41 22.68 -7.57
C GLY A 144 -19.18 21.99 -8.16
N PHE A 145 -18.16 21.68 -7.36
CA PHE A 145 -17.15 20.69 -7.74
C PHE A 145 -17.72 19.27 -7.55
N ALA A 146 -17.45 18.37 -8.50
CA ALA A 146 -17.75 16.95 -8.34
C ALA A 146 -16.67 16.27 -7.48
N LEU A 147 -16.95 15.07 -6.97
CA LEU A 147 -15.99 14.33 -6.13
C LEU A 147 -14.64 14.08 -6.84
N ASN A 148 -14.66 13.84 -8.15
CA ASN A 148 -13.46 13.62 -8.97
C ASN A 148 -12.73 14.92 -9.35
N ASP A 149 -13.28 16.09 -9.03
CA ASP A 149 -12.60 17.36 -9.23
C ASP A 149 -11.70 17.74 -8.04
N VAL A 150 -11.81 17.04 -6.91
CA VAL A 150 -11.07 17.34 -5.67
C VAL A 150 -10.43 16.08 -5.12
N ILE A 151 -9.09 16.06 -5.10
CA ILE A 151 -8.25 14.93 -4.71
C ILE A 151 -7.41 15.34 -3.50
N MET A 152 -7.27 14.46 -2.52
CA MET A 152 -6.39 14.66 -1.36
C MET A 152 -4.99 14.21 -1.75
N GLY A 153 -4.06 15.15 -1.82
CA GLY A 153 -2.67 14.90 -2.18
C GLY A 153 -1.88 14.20 -1.08
N GLU A 154 -2.32 14.30 0.17
CA GLU A 154 -1.62 13.74 1.33
C GLU A 154 -2.40 12.60 1.98
N ARG A 155 -1.66 11.59 2.46
CA ARG A 155 -2.18 10.48 3.25
C ARG A 155 -1.98 10.79 4.74
N ASN A 156 -3.08 11.05 5.43
CA ASN A 156 -3.16 11.20 6.89
C ASN A 156 -4.20 10.20 7.39
N ASP A 157 -3.91 9.45 8.46
CA ASP A 157 -4.80 8.43 9.02
C ASP A 157 -6.21 8.94 9.30
N ALA A 158 -6.34 10.14 9.86
CA ALA A 158 -7.64 10.73 10.18
C ALA A 158 -8.43 11.08 8.91
N ALA A 159 -7.77 11.63 7.89
CA ALA A 159 -8.41 11.91 6.62
C ALA A 159 -8.74 10.63 5.86
N LEU A 160 -7.83 9.66 5.85
CA LEU A 160 -8.00 8.36 5.22
C LEU A 160 -9.19 7.62 5.82
N GLU A 161 -9.29 7.59 7.15
CA GLU A 161 -10.42 6.98 7.85
C GLU A 161 -11.73 7.71 7.58
N TYR A 162 -11.72 9.05 7.58
CA TYR A 162 -12.90 9.84 7.21
C TYR A 162 -13.40 9.49 5.80
N TYR A 163 -12.54 9.58 4.78
CA TYR A 163 -12.95 9.30 3.40
C TYR A 163 -13.29 7.83 3.19
N ARG A 164 -12.63 6.90 3.89
CA ARG A 164 -12.99 5.48 3.89
C ARG A 164 -14.40 5.24 4.42
N GLN A 165 -14.78 5.90 5.52
CA GLN A 165 -16.14 5.84 6.07
C GLN A 165 -17.19 6.46 5.14
N GLN A 166 -16.78 7.24 4.13
CA GLN A 166 -17.67 7.74 3.08
C GLN A 166 -17.64 6.87 1.81
N GLY A 167 -16.81 5.82 1.75
CA GLY A 167 -16.55 5.04 0.52
C GLY A 167 -15.68 5.77 -0.51
N GLN A 168 -15.06 6.88 -0.11
CA GLN A 168 -14.37 7.86 -0.96
C GLN A 168 -12.84 7.78 -0.87
N GLU A 169 -12.28 6.67 -0.36
CA GLU A 169 -10.82 6.52 -0.21
C GLU A 169 -10.06 6.71 -1.54
N TRP A 170 -10.69 6.44 -2.68
CA TRP A 170 -10.15 6.64 -4.02
C TRP A 170 -9.81 8.11 -4.35
N ARG A 171 -10.35 9.07 -3.59
CA ARG A 171 -10.03 10.50 -3.71
C ARG A 171 -8.72 10.85 -3.01
N VAL A 172 -8.16 9.96 -2.20
CA VAL A 172 -6.83 10.12 -1.62
C VAL A 172 -5.82 9.52 -2.58
N LYS A 173 -4.77 10.28 -2.92
CA LYS A 173 -3.76 9.79 -3.88
C LYS A 173 -3.25 8.40 -3.47
N PRO A 174 -3.27 7.42 -4.40
CA PRO A 174 -2.70 6.11 -4.13
C PRO A 174 -1.19 6.25 -3.99
N LEU A 175 -0.57 5.33 -3.27
CA LEU A 175 0.87 5.20 -3.33
C LEU A 175 1.25 4.67 -4.73
N ALA A 176 2.32 5.19 -5.31
CA ALA A 176 3.01 4.61 -6.46
C ALA A 176 3.66 3.29 -6.06
N TRP A 177 3.47 2.26 -6.89
CA TRP A 177 3.89 0.89 -6.57
C TRP A 177 4.84 0.31 -7.61
N THR A 178 4.74 0.75 -8.86
CA THR A 178 5.71 0.35 -9.89
C THR A 178 6.90 1.29 -9.87
N ARG A 179 8.07 0.78 -10.27
CA ARG A 179 9.25 1.62 -10.46
C ARG A 179 8.95 2.88 -11.26
N ARG A 180 8.20 2.74 -12.36
CA ARG A 180 7.77 3.86 -13.21
C ARG A 180 6.88 4.88 -12.50
N GLU A 181 5.91 4.42 -11.70
CA GLU A 181 5.05 5.31 -10.93
C GLU A 181 5.84 6.02 -9.84
N MET A 182 6.77 5.33 -9.17
CA MET A 182 7.65 5.91 -8.16
C MET A 182 8.56 6.95 -8.81
N ASP A 183 9.19 6.63 -9.95
CA ASP A 183 10.01 7.58 -10.72
C ASP A 183 9.21 8.83 -11.11
N ALA A 184 7.95 8.67 -11.53
CA ALA A 184 7.07 9.78 -11.86
C ALA A 184 6.74 10.64 -10.63
N ALA A 185 6.45 10.02 -9.48
CA ALA A 185 6.20 10.71 -8.22
C ALA A 185 7.46 11.46 -7.72
N LEU A 186 8.62 10.80 -7.80
CA LEU A 186 9.93 11.39 -7.50
C LEU A 186 10.19 12.60 -8.39
N ALA A 187 9.98 12.47 -9.70
CA ALA A 187 10.13 13.58 -10.65
C ALA A 187 9.18 14.74 -10.33
N ALA A 188 7.92 14.46 -9.99
CA ALA A 188 6.94 15.48 -9.62
C ALA A 188 7.25 16.19 -8.29
N SER A 189 7.95 15.50 -7.38
CA SER A 189 8.34 16.08 -6.07
C SER A 189 9.61 16.94 -6.13
N ARG A 190 10.29 16.98 -7.28
CA ARG A 190 11.49 17.81 -7.47
C ARG A 190 11.12 19.29 -7.42
N THR A 191 11.68 20.01 -6.45
CA THR A 191 11.44 21.45 -6.26
C THR A 191 12.73 22.23 -6.00
N ARG A 192 12.58 23.55 -5.92
CA ARG A 192 13.58 24.52 -5.46
C ARG A 192 12.97 25.38 -4.35
N ILE A 193 13.83 25.89 -3.47
CA ILE A 193 13.45 26.89 -2.48
C ILE A 193 13.82 28.27 -3.04
N ASP A 194 15.08 28.69 -2.91
CA ASP A 194 15.53 30.02 -3.34
C ASP A 194 16.70 29.97 -4.34
N THR A 195 17.54 28.94 -4.27
CA THR A 195 18.74 28.76 -5.10
C THR A 195 18.56 27.69 -6.18
N ARG A 196 19.66 27.35 -6.87
CA ARG A 196 19.65 26.29 -7.90
C ARG A 196 19.56 24.88 -7.32
N LEU A 197 19.81 24.71 -6.02
CA LEU A 197 19.72 23.41 -5.34
C LEU A 197 18.34 22.80 -5.57
N ARG A 198 18.34 21.50 -5.84
CA ARG A 198 17.12 20.74 -6.07
C ARG A 198 16.90 19.80 -4.91
N TYR A 199 15.66 19.76 -4.46
CA TYR A 199 15.23 18.91 -3.36
C TYR A 199 14.11 18.01 -3.83
N TYR A 200 13.96 16.88 -3.15
CA TYR A 200 12.72 16.13 -3.16
C TYR A 200 11.85 16.61 -2.00
N HIS A 201 10.70 17.21 -2.30
CA HIS A 201 9.82 17.81 -1.30
C HIS A 201 8.72 16.84 -0.88
N SER A 202 8.69 16.49 0.40
CA SER A 202 7.71 15.56 0.95
C SER A 202 6.34 16.22 1.15
N ALA A 203 5.30 15.38 1.20
CA ALA A 203 3.97 15.79 1.62
C ALA A 203 3.95 16.48 2.99
N LYS A 204 4.91 16.16 3.86
CA LYS A 204 5.05 16.72 5.22
C LYS A 204 5.92 17.97 5.28
N GLY A 205 6.30 18.52 4.12
CA GLY A 205 7.06 19.77 4.03
C GLY A 205 8.56 19.64 4.32
N VAL A 206 9.12 18.43 4.29
CA VAL A 206 10.57 18.18 4.44
C VAL A 206 11.22 18.19 3.06
N HIS A 207 12.36 18.88 2.93
CA HIS A 207 13.16 18.91 1.70
C HIS A 207 14.35 17.97 1.83
N PHE A 208 14.34 16.87 1.08
CA PHE A 208 15.43 15.91 1.06
C PHE A 208 16.46 16.31 0.01
N LEU A 209 17.70 16.53 0.45
CA LEU A 209 18.87 16.78 -0.40
C LEU A 209 19.65 15.47 -0.58
N THR A 210 19.75 14.98 -1.82
CA THR A 210 20.46 13.73 -2.12
C THR A 210 21.96 13.92 -2.16
N TYR A 211 22.72 12.83 -2.08
CA TYR A 211 24.16 12.86 -2.28
C TYR A 211 24.52 13.43 -3.67
N THR A 212 23.79 13.02 -4.72
CA THR A 212 24.01 13.51 -6.09
C THR A 212 23.85 15.02 -6.19
N ASP A 213 22.78 15.60 -5.63
CA ASP A 213 22.56 17.05 -5.65
C ASP A 213 23.55 17.80 -4.76
N PHE A 214 23.88 17.26 -3.58
CA PHE A 214 24.89 17.84 -2.68
C PHE A 214 26.26 17.91 -3.35
N ASN A 215 26.67 16.85 -4.05
CA ASN A 215 27.96 16.77 -4.74
C ASN A 215 28.11 17.87 -5.82
N THR A 216 27.01 18.38 -6.38
CA THR A 216 27.05 19.48 -7.36
C THR A 216 27.63 20.78 -6.79
N LEU A 217 27.64 20.95 -5.46
CA LEU A 217 28.30 22.07 -4.80
C LEU A 217 29.80 22.11 -5.09
N LEU A 218 30.47 20.96 -5.21
CA LEU A 218 31.90 20.90 -5.53
C LEU A 218 32.19 21.48 -6.92
N ALA A 219 31.36 21.15 -7.91
CA ALA A 219 31.47 21.69 -9.26
C ALA A 219 31.17 23.20 -9.29
N LEU A 220 30.27 23.69 -8.43
CA LEU A 220 29.95 25.11 -8.31
C LEU A 220 31.10 25.94 -7.76
N ILE A 221 31.88 25.42 -6.81
CA ILE A 221 33.04 26.15 -6.26
C ILE A 221 34.03 26.51 -7.37
N GLU A 222 34.21 25.62 -8.35
CA GLU A 222 35.14 25.82 -9.47
C GLU A 222 34.54 26.67 -10.60
N THR A 223 33.23 26.58 -10.84
CA THR A 223 32.58 27.21 -12.01
C THR A 223 31.87 28.53 -11.70
N ASN A 224 31.29 28.69 -10.50
CA ASN A 224 30.56 29.87 -10.07
C ASN A 224 30.54 29.99 -8.53
N TYR A 225 31.62 30.50 -7.96
CA TYR A 225 31.81 30.60 -6.51
C TYR A 225 30.75 31.46 -5.80
N ALA A 226 30.26 32.52 -6.43
CA ALA A 226 29.21 33.36 -5.86
C ALA A 226 27.89 32.57 -5.68
N GLU A 227 27.53 31.76 -6.67
CA GLU A 227 26.34 30.91 -6.60
C GLU A 227 26.50 29.76 -5.59
N PHE A 228 27.72 29.24 -5.41
CA PHE A 228 28.04 28.31 -4.33
C PHE A 228 27.73 28.92 -2.95
N ILE A 229 28.16 30.16 -2.70
CA ILE A 229 27.93 30.84 -1.42
C ILE A 229 26.43 30.97 -1.13
N GLU A 230 25.63 31.37 -2.13
CA GLU A 230 24.18 31.47 -1.96
C GLU A 230 23.55 30.10 -1.64
N CYS A 231 24.00 29.04 -2.30
CA CYS A 231 23.54 27.67 -2.00
C CYS A 231 23.91 27.26 -0.56
N LEU A 232 25.13 27.57 -0.09
CA LEU A 232 25.55 27.27 1.27
C LEU A 232 24.75 28.08 2.31
N ARG A 233 24.44 29.35 2.02
CA ARG A 233 23.58 30.19 2.86
C ARG A 233 22.19 29.58 3.04
N GLU A 234 21.57 29.10 1.97
CA GLU A 234 20.26 28.44 2.01
C GLU A 234 20.24 27.25 3.00
N LEU A 235 21.34 26.51 3.08
CA LEU A 235 21.45 25.34 3.94
C LEU A 235 21.65 25.70 5.43
N VAL A 236 22.62 26.57 5.74
CA VAL A 236 23.15 26.73 7.11
C VAL A 236 23.04 28.14 7.71
N SER A 237 22.65 29.16 6.96
CA SER A 237 22.46 30.51 7.52
C SER A 237 21.11 30.65 8.25
N ILE A 238 21.04 31.61 9.18
CA ILE A 238 19.80 31.98 9.89
C ILE A 238 19.20 33.19 9.19
N PHE A 239 17.97 33.06 8.68
CA PHE A 239 17.25 34.13 8.00
C PHE A 239 16.58 35.11 8.98
N GLU A 240 16.25 36.31 8.51
CA GLU A 240 15.69 37.38 9.34
C GLU A 240 14.34 36.96 9.95
N GLY A 241 14.29 36.85 11.27
CA GLY A 241 13.10 36.43 12.03
C GLY A 241 13.13 34.97 12.51
N ASP A 242 14.12 34.18 12.08
CA ASP A 242 14.31 32.80 12.53
C ASP A 242 15.37 32.68 13.64
N VAL A 243 15.36 31.53 14.33
CA VAL A 243 16.31 31.19 15.40
C VAL A 243 17.25 30.05 15.01
N ARG A 244 17.01 29.39 13.87
CA ARG A 244 17.75 28.22 13.38
C ARG A 244 17.82 28.25 11.86
N SER A 245 18.86 27.65 11.30
CA SER A 245 18.99 27.41 9.86
C SER A 245 18.05 26.30 9.39
N CYS A 246 17.82 26.21 8.08
CA CYS A 246 16.96 25.19 7.48
C CYS A 246 17.38 23.75 7.86
N MET A 247 18.69 23.47 7.93
CA MET A 247 19.20 22.15 8.36
C MET A 247 19.11 21.88 9.88
N ARG A 248 18.64 22.84 10.68
CA ARG A 248 18.42 22.70 12.14
C ARG A 248 17.00 23.03 12.59
N SER A 249 16.15 23.49 11.67
CA SER A 249 14.77 23.87 11.95
C SER A 249 13.90 22.61 11.94
N PRO A 250 13.37 22.14 13.09
CA PRO A 250 12.58 20.91 13.14
C PRO A 250 11.29 21.07 12.34
N LYS A 251 10.97 20.04 11.56
CA LYS A 251 9.77 20.02 10.71
C LYS A 251 8.83 18.89 11.09
N TYR A 252 9.18 17.64 10.79
CA TYR A 252 8.29 16.49 10.99
C TYR A 252 9.04 15.25 11.49
N HIS A 253 8.52 14.55 12.50
CA HIS A 253 9.12 13.34 13.10
C HIS A 253 10.63 13.42 13.40
N GLY A 254 11.13 14.60 13.75
CA GLY A 254 12.54 14.83 14.04
C GLY A 254 13.44 15.05 12.81
N HIS A 255 12.87 15.15 11.60
CA HIS A 255 13.53 15.73 10.42
C HIS A 255 13.54 17.25 10.51
N ASN A 256 14.52 17.87 9.85
CA ASN A 256 14.61 19.32 9.70
C ASN A 256 13.94 19.80 8.39
N GLU A 257 13.81 21.11 8.19
CA GLU A 257 13.27 21.70 6.96
C GLU A 257 14.02 21.20 5.72
N ILE A 258 15.35 21.16 5.80
CA ILE A 258 16.25 20.53 4.82
C ILE A 258 17.00 19.39 5.52
N GLU A 259 16.92 18.19 4.95
CA GLU A 259 17.53 16.99 5.50
C GLU A 259 18.44 16.32 4.44
N LEU A 260 19.65 15.90 4.85
CA LEU A 260 20.50 15.07 3.99
C LEU A 260 19.92 13.66 3.89
N PHE A 261 19.58 13.24 2.69
CA PHE A 261 18.95 11.96 2.45
C PHE A 261 19.91 10.79 2.62
N GLY A 262 19.43 9.73 3.26
CA GLY A 262 20.11 8.44 3.35
C GLY A 262 21.05 8.25 4.55
N LEU A 263 21.10 9.19 5.49
CA LEU A 263 21.82 9.05 6.76
C LEU A 263 20.89 8.61 7.88
N ARG A 264 21.47 8.08 8.96
CA ARG A 264 20.73 7.83 10.20
C ARG A 264 20.22 9.14 10.78
N ARG A 265 19.03 9.09 11.39
CA ARG A 265 18.39 10.27 11.98
C ARG A 265 19.33 10.99 12.96
N GLY A 266 19.53 12.29 12.72
CA GLY A 266 20.38 13.16 13.54
C GLY A 266 21.88 12.98 13.34
N GLU A 267 22.33 12.11 12.43
CA GLU A 267 23.75 11.96 12.09
C GLU A 267 24.27 13.22 11.40
N ALA A 268 23.57 13.72 10.37
CA ALA A 268 23.92 14.95 9.66
C ALA A 268 24.14 16.13 10.61
N CYS A 269 23.23 16.35 11.57
CA CYS A 269 23.33 17.44 12.55
C CYS A 269 24.55 17.35 13.47
N LYS A 270 25.11 16.15 13.66
CA LYS A 270 26.27 15.89 14.51
C LYS A 270 27.59 15.98 13.76
N THR A 271 27.64 15.53 12.50
CA THR A 271 28.91 15.25 11.81
C THR A 271 29.14 16.06 10.54
N ILE A 272 28.08 16.61 9.91
CA ILE A 272 28.16 17.31 8.62
C ILE A 272 27.73 18.76 8.74
N VAL A 273 26.55 19.04 9.33
CA VAL A 273 26.03 20.40 9.48
C VAL A 273 27.01 21.34 10.19
N PRO A 274 27.69 20.94 11.30
CA PRO A 274 28.68 21.80 11.95
C PRO A 274 29.87 22.18 11.05
N GLU A 275 30.28 21.31 10.12
CA GLU A 275 31.38 21.60 9.20
C GLU A 275 30.93 22.62 8.14
N LEU A 276 29.71 22.48 7.62
CA LEU A 276 29.13 23.43 6.67
C LEU A 276 28.97 24.82 7.31
N GLU A 277 28.56 24.88 8.58
CA GLU A 277 28.47 26.12 9.36
C GLU A 277 29.84 26.79 9.53
N GLN A 278 30.88 26.02 9.84
CA GLN A 278 32.25 26.54 9.98
C GLN A 278 32.82 27.05 8.66
N ILE A 279 32.52 26.36 7.55
CA ILE A 279 32.90 26.83 6.21
C ILE A 279 32.20 28.17 5.91
N MET A 280 30.90 28.28 6.17
CA MET A 280 30.15 29.52 5.96
C MET A 280 30.68 30.67 6.82
N GLU A 281 30.92 30.41 8.12
CA GLU A 281 31.49 31.40 9.05
C GLU A 281 32.91 31.83 8.61
N GLY A 282 33.71 30.90 8.09
CA GLY A 282 35.03 31.19 7.55
C GLY A 282 34.98 32.08 6.30
N ILE A 283 33.98 31.90 5.44
CA ILE A 283 33.75 32.75 4.27
C ILE A 283 33.28 34.15 4.68
N GLU A 284 32.30 34.26 5.58
CA GLU A 284 31.76 35.56 6.01
C GLU A 284 32.79 36.43 6.76
N GLN A 285 33.72 35.79 7.47
CA GLN A 285 34.81 36.48 8.16
C GLN A 285 36.07 36.65 7.30
N GLU A 286 36.00 36.34 6.00
CA GLU A 286 37.12 36.41 5.06
C GLU A 286 38.36 35.62 5.52
N ARG A 287 38.16 34.54 6.29
CA ARG A 287 39.22 33.67 6.84
C ARG A 287 39.59 32.50 5.92
N LEU A 288 38.70 32.15 5.00
CA LEU A 288 38.89 31.06 4.04
C LEU A 288 38.85 31.60 2.61
N ASP A 289 39.85 31.25 1.81
CA ASP A 289 39.80 31.46 0.36
C ASP A 289 39.07 30.32 -0.38
N ALA A 290 38.74 30.54 -1.64
CA ALA A 290 37.98 29.57 -2.44
C ALA A 290 38.67 28.19 -2.56
N ARG A 291 40.01 28.14 -2.51
CA ARG A 291 40.77 26.87 -2.59
C ARG A 291 40.66 26.09 -1.29
N GLN A 292 40.77 26.77 -0.15
CA GLN A 292 40.60 26.18 1.17
C GLN A 292 39.16 25.68 1.36
N VAL A 293 38.17 26.45 0.90
CA VAL A 293 36.76 26.03 0.89
C VAL A 293 36.57 24.79 0.03
N ALA A 294 37.16 24.72 -1.17
CA ALA A 294 37.09 23.55 -2.03
C ALA A 294 37.67 22.29 -1.37
N GLU A 295 38.83 22.41 -0.72
CA GLU A 295 39.49 21.30 -0.02
C GLU A 295 38.66 20.78 1.16
N TRP A 296 38.11 21.69 1.97
CA TRP A 296 37.26 21.32 3.10
C TRP A 296 35.94 20.69 2.63
N MET A 297 35.27 21.28 1.63
CA MET A 297 34.03 20.73 1.08
C MET A 297 34.21 19.32 0.49
N ARG A 298 35.38 18.98 -0.09
CA ARG A 298 35.67 17.60 -0.53
C ARG A 298 35.72 16.61 0.65
N THR A 299 36.20 17.06 1.80
CA THR A 299 36.22 16.23 3.02
C THR A 299 34.81 16.05 3.57
N VAL A 300 33.97 17.09 3.51
CA VAL A 300 32.56 17.00 3.89
C VAL A 300 31.77 16.08 2.95
N ASP A 301 31.98 16.17 1.63
CA ASP A 301 31.37 15.28 0.63
C ASP A 301 31.74 13.81 0.86
N ALA A 302 33.03 13.53 1.07
CA ALA A 302 33.50 12.17 1.37
C ALA A 302 32.88 11.62 2.67
N ARG A 303 32.72 12.49 3.69
CA ARG A 303 32.06 12.12 4.95
C ARG A 303 30.57 11.83 4.75
N PHE A 304 29.85 12.63 3.98
CA PHE A 304 28.46 12.35 3.62
C PHE A 304 28.37 10.97 2.96
N LYS A 305 29.15 10.71 1.90
CA LYS A 305 29.12 9.42 1.20
C LYS A 305 29.38 8.23 2.13
N ALA A 306 30.32 8.36 3.06
CA ALA A 306 30.67 7.32 4.02
C ALA A 306 29.61 7.11 5.12
N SER A 307 28.81 8.13 5.41
CA SER A 307 27.74 8.11 6.42
C SER A 307 26.39 7.58 5.91
N LEU A 308 26.28 7.25 4.62
CA LEU A 308 25.05 6.65 4.08
C LEU A 308 24.77 5.31 4.77
N GLU A 309 23.51 5.09 5.17
CA GLU A 309 23.08 3.83 5.80
C GLU A 309 23.35 2.63 4.90
N ARG A 310 23.26 2.84 3.58
CA ARG A 310 23.62 1.89 2.53
C ARG A 310 24.27 2.60 1.34
N PRO A 311 25.33 2.04 0.73
CA PRO A 311 26.00 2.64 -0.42
C PRO A 311 25.08 2.92 -1.62
N GLU A 312 24.05 2.09 -1.81
CA GLU A 312 23.09 2.17 -2.91
C GLU A 312 22.25 3.46 -2.87
N LEU A 313 22.18 4.15 -1.73
CA LEU A 313 21.48 5.44 -1.58
C LEU A 313 22.24 6.61 -2.22
N ALA A 314 23.48 6.41 -2.68
CA ALA A 314 24.23 7.40 -3.45
C ALA A 314 23.86 7.45 -4.93
N ASP A 315 23.14 6.44 -5.44
CA ASP A 315 22.78 6.29 -6.84
C ASP A 315 21.26 6.45 -7.03
N GLU A 316 20.83 7.56 -7.64
CA GLU A 316 19.41 7.83 -7.87
C GLU A 316 18.74 6.82 -8.82
N SER A 317 19.52 6.01 -9.55
CA SER A 317 18.99 4.94 -10.41
C SER A 317 18.75 3.62 -9.65
N SER A 318 19.29 3.46 -8.45
CA SER A 318 19.12 2.26 -7.63
C SER A 318 17.65 2.03 -7.22
N GLU A 319 17.19 0.78 -7.24
CA GLU A 319 15.86 0.39 -6.73
C GLU A 319 15.71 0.75 -5.25
N TYR A 320 16.76 0.48 -4.46
CA TYR A 320 16.76 0.78 -3.03
C TYR A 320 16.65 2.29 -2.74
N PHE A 321 17.31 3.13 -3.56
CA PHE A 321 17.18 4.58 -3.47
C PHE A 321 15.74 5.01 -3.72
N VAL A 322 15.15 4.55 -4.84
CA VAL A 322 13.81 4.98 -5.26
C VAL A 322 12.76 4.60 -4.23
N GLU A 323 12.76 3.36 -3.75
CA GLU A 323 11.81 2.89 -2.74
C GLU A 323 11.97 3.66 -1.41
N THR A 324 13.22 3.87 -0.97
CA THR A 324 13.50 4.54 0.30
C THR A 324 13.09 6.02 0.26
N LEU A 325 13.45 6.73 -0.81
CA LEU A 325 13.11 8.15 -0.96
C LEU A 325 11.60 8.33 -1.13
N TYR A 326 10.97 7.48 -1.95
CA TYR A 326 9.53 7.50 -2.13
C TYR A 326 8.78 7.28 -0.80
N SER A 327 9.27 6.37 0.04
CA SER A 327 8.73 6.12 1.39
C SER A 327 8.85 7.34 2.32
N HIS A 328 9.93 8.11 2.20
CA HIS A 328 10.09 9.36 2.95
C HIS A 328 9.16 10.47 2.45
N LEU A 329 8.96 10.58 1.13
CA LEU A 329 8.10 11.60 0.53
C LEU A 329 6.63 11.43 0.90
N THR A 330 6.19 10.18 0.97
CA THR A 330 4.82 9.79 1.31
C THR A 330 4.58 9.71 2.81
N GLY A 331 5.65 9.55 3.59
CA GLY A 331 5.61 9.36 5.04
C GLY A 331 5.38 7.89 5.46
N GLU A 332 5.29 6.96 4.52
CA GLU A 332 5.12 5.51 4.77
C GLU A 332 6.19 4.96 5.72
N ILE A 333 7.41 5.51 5.66
CA ILE A 333 8.51 5.10 6.54
C ILE A 333 8.21 5.26 8.04
N TYR A 334 7.25 6.12 8.43
CA TYR A 334 6.93 6.40 9.83
C TYR A 334 5.81 5.52 10.40
N TYR A 335 5.08 4.78 9.55
CA TYR A 335 3.89 4.02 9.97
C TYR A 335 4.18 2.57 10.37
N GLY A 336 5.45 2.20 10.55
CA GLY A 336 5.81 1.07 11.41
C GLY A 336 5.58 -0.34 10.86
N SER A 337 5.57 -0.55 9.55
CA SER A 337 5.96 -1.85 8.97
C SER A 337 7.49 -1.92 8.92
N GLY A 338 8.10 -2.48 9.96
CA GLY A 338 9.56 -2.58 10.06
C GLY A 338 10.19 -3.25 8.83
N ALA A 339 11.14 -2.54 8.20
CA ALA A 339 12.17 -3.02 7.26
C ALA A 339 11.74 -3.80 6.01
N ALA A 340 10.46 -4.02 5.79
CA ALA A 340 9.90 -4.47 4.54
C ALA A 340 8.58 -3.74 4.35
N ILE A 341 8.44 -3.00 3.26
CA ILE A 341 7.14 -2.88 2.59
C ILE A 341 6.78 -4.33 2.32
N ALA A 342 6.05 -4.98 3.23
CA ALA A 342 5.68 -6.37 3.03
C ALA A 342 4.75 -6.36 1.82
N PRO A 343 5.18 -6.84 0.64
CA PRO A 343 4.29 -7.00 -0.48
C PRO A 343 3.54 -8.32 -0.26
N ALA A 344 2.98 -8.50 0.94
CA ALA A 344 1.80 -9.32 1.09
C ALA A 344 0.78 -8.73 0.12
N PHE A 345 -0.11 -9.57 -0.38
CA PHE A 345 -1.10 -9.30 -1.43
C PHE A 345 -1.98 -8.03 -1.23
N ASP A 346 -1.78 -7.29 -0.15
CA ASP A 346 -2.52 -6.16 0.38
C ASP A 346 -1.98 -4.76 0.13
N ASP A 347 -0.68 -4.59 -0.06
CA ASP A 347 -0.16 -3.26 -0.38
C ASP A 347 -0.32 -2.94 -1.88
N ARG A 348 -0.79 -3.88 -2.71
CA ARG A 348 -1.11 -3.62 -4.13
C ARG A 348 -2.56 -3.21 -4.37
N ARG A 349 -3.17 -2.54 -3.40
CA ARG A 349 -4.55 -2.04 -3.48
C ARG A 349 -4.56 -0.63 -4.05
N THR A 350 -5.23 -0.46 -5.18
CA THR A 350 -5.60 0.86 -5.69
C THR A 350 -7.08 1.08 -5.42
N ALA A 351 -7.43 2.04 -4.56
CA ALA A 351 -8.84 2.38 -4.32
C ALA A 351 -9.49 2.89 -5.61
N LEU A 352 -10.67 2.38 -5.94
CA LEU A 352 -11.45 2.72 -7.12
C LEU A 352 -12.71 3.52 -6.75
N PRO A 353 -13.23 4.36 -7.66
CA PRO A 353 -14.54 4.99 -7.49
C PRO A 353 -15.64 3.98 -7.13
N GLY A 354 -16.33 4.27 -6.03
CA GLY A 354 -17.31 3.40 -5.39
C GLY A 354 -18.67 4.06 -5.21
N ALA A 355 -19.20 4.01 -4.00
CA ALA A 355 -20.43 4.68 -3.62
C ALA A 355 -20.38 5.14 -2.16
N THR A 356 -21.07 6.24 -1.85
CA THR A 356 -21.36 6.66 -0.47
C THR A 356 -22.71 6.06 -0.07
N PHE A 357 -22.80 5.44 1.10
CA PHE A 357 -24.03 4.81 1.55
C PHE A 357 -24.81 5.75 2.47
N ARG A 358 -26.06 6.09 2.10
CA ARG A 358 -26.98 6.88 2.92
C ARG A 358 -28.17 6.02 3.32
N GLY A 359 -28.29 5.69 4.60
CA GLY A 359 -29.34 4.79 5.09
C GLY A 359 -29.33 3.41 4.40
N GLY A 360 -28.15 2.91 4.04
CA GLY A 360 -27.96 1.65 3.33
C GLY A 360 -28.17 1.69 1.81
N ARG A 361 -28.50 2.86 1.22
CA ARG A 361 -28.61 3.04 -0.24
C ARG A 361 -27.34 3.66 -0.84
N PRO A 362 -26.82 3.14 -1.96
CA PRO A 362 -25.60 3.64 -2.57
C PRO A 362 -25.87 4.87 -3.45
N ASP A 363 -25.17 5.96 -3.17
CA ASP A 363 -24.97 7.09 -4.07
C ASP A 363 -23.65 6.88 -4.82
N PHE A 364 -23.73 6.43 -6.08
CA PHE A 364 -22.54 6.09 -6.87
C PHE A 364 -21.69 7.32 -7.20
N HIS A 365 -20.38 7.15 -7.05
CA HIS A 365 -19.40 8.19 -7.34
C HIS A 365 -19.20 8.38 -8.85
N PRO A 366 -18.78 9.58 -9.29
CA PRO A 366 -18.29 9.79 -10.65
C PRO A 366 -17.16 8.79 -10.97
N GLY A 367 -17.22 8.15 -12.13
CA GLY A 367 -16.24 7.15 -12.54
C GLY A 367 -16.46 5.74 -11.99
N ALA A 368 -17.49 5.50 -11.16
CA ALA A 368 -17.85 4.16 -10.73
C ALA A 368 -18.37 3.33 -11.93
N ASP A 369 -17.55 2.39 -12.39
CA ASP A 369 -17.85 1.53 -13.51
C ASP A 369 -18.95 0.52 -13.20
N GLU A 370 -19.46 -0.13 -14.26
CA GLU A 370 -20.52 -1.13 -14.15
C GLU A 370 -20.11 -2.25 -13.19
N ARG A 371 -18.83 -2.63 -13.16
CA ARG A 371 -18.32 -3.76 -12.37
C ARG A 371 -18.44 -3.46 -10.90
N THR A 372 -18.07 -2.26 -10.49
CA THR A 372 -18.29 -1.76 -9.13
C THR A 372 -19.78 -1.72 -8.79
N ARG A 373 -20.64 -1.27 -9.70
CA ARG A 373 -22.10 -1.21 -9.45
C ARG A 373 -22.69 -2.58 -9.16
N VAL A 374 -22.36 -3.58 -9.99
CA VAL A 374 -22.84 -4.95 -9.80
C VAL A 374 -22.25 -5.61 -8.56
N LEU A 375 -20.97 -5.36 -8.24
CA LEU A 375 -20.37 -5.84 -6.99
C LEU A 375 -21.11 -5.30 -5.77
N LEU A 376 -21.36 -4.00 -5.71
CA LEU A 376 -22.05 -3.38 -4.58
C LEU A 376 -23.52 -3.83 -4.47
N ALA A 377 -24.21 -4.00 -5.60
CA ALA A 377 -25.56 -4.56 -5.61
C ALA A 377 -25.61 -6.00 -5.06
N ASN A 378 -24.65 -6.85 -5.44
CA ASN A 378 -24.54 -8.20 -4.91
C ASN A 378 -24.23 -8.22 -3.40
N VAL A 379 -23.38 -7.30 -2.93
CA VAL A 379 -23.10 -7.15 -1.50
C VAL A 379 -24.36 -6.74 -0.74
N GLN A 380 -25.18 -5.83 -1.28
CA GLN A 380 -26.45 -5.46 -0.63
C GLN A 380 -27.44 -6.62 -0.57
N GLN A 381 -27.54 -7.44 -1.61
CA GLN A 381 -28.47 -8.57 -1.67
C GLN A 381 -28.22 -9.64 -0.61
N ILE A 382 -27.00 -9.68 -0.05
CA ILE A 382 -26.57 -10.73 0.88
C ILE A 382 -26.59 -10.27 2.34
N MET A 383 -26.99 -9.01 2.58
CA MET A 383 -27.17 -8.47 3.91
C MET A 383 -28.41 -9.07 4.56
N SER A 384 -28.35 -9.32 5.87
CA SER A 384 -29.50 -9.83 6.62
C SER A 384 -30.60 -8.77 6.75
N GLN A 385 -31.83 -9.16 7.09
CA GLN A 385 -32.91 -8.21 7.34
C GLN A 385 -32.51 -7.19 8.41
N GLY A 386 -32.55 -5.90 8.07
CA GLY A 386 -32.16 -4.81 8.98
C GLY A 386 -30.66 -4.62 9.19
N GLU A 387 -29.82 -5.35 8.45
CA GLU A 387 -28.39 -5.07 8.28
C GLU A 387 -28.23 -4.06 7.14
N ILE A 388 -27.63 -2.91 7.43
CA ILE A 388 -27.34 -1.86 6.45
C ILE A 388 -25.84 -1.67 6.32
N ILE A 389 -25.41 -1.40 5.10
CA ILE A 389 -24.02 -1.02 4.80
C ILE A 389 -23.85 0.42 5.30
N GLU A 390 -22.90 0.60 6.21
CA GLU A 390 -22.46 1.93 6.67
C GLU A 390 -21.54 2.54 5.62
N TYR A 391 -20.56 1.76 5.15
CA TYR A 391 -19.68 2.12 4.05
C TYR A 391 -19.08 0.90 3.37
N ALA A 392 -18.68 1.07 2.12
CA ALA A 392 -17.91 0.08 1.37
C ALA A 392 -16.87 0.77 0.49
N ASN A 393 -15.67 0.19 0.42
CA ASN A 393 -14.59 0.63 -0.47
C ASN A 393 -14.22 -0.50 -1.41
N ILE A 394 -13.94 -0.13 -2.66
CA ILE A 394 -13.52 -1.06 -3.72
C ILE A 394 -12.06 -0.80 -4.01
N TYR A 395 -11.26 -1.85 -4.02
CA TYR A 395 -9.85 -1.80 -4.36
C TYR A 395 -9.59 -2.70 -5.56
N GLU A 396 -8.83 -2.23 -6.52
CA GLU A 396 -8.16 -3.09 -7.49
C GLU A 396 -6.93 -3.72 -6.84
N VAL A 397 -6.80 -5.03 -6.92
CA VAL A 397 -5.59 -5.73 -6.46
C VAL A 397 -4.73 -6.01 -7.69
N ARG A 398 -3.69 -5.20 -7.88
CA ARG A 398 -2.83 -5.29 -9.06
C ARG A 398 -1.81 -6.41 -8.91
N SER A 399 -1.69 -7.22 -9.94
CA SER A 399 -0.67 -8.27 -10.04
C SER A 399 0.57 -7.77 -10.78
N ALA A 400 1.72 -8.45 -10.61
CA ALA A 400 2.93 -8.12 -11.37
C ALA A 400 2.69 -8.15 -12.89
N SER A 401 1.85 -9.08 -13.36
CA SER A 401 1.45 -9.14 -14.78
C SER A 401 0.62 -7.93 -15.22
N ASP A 402 -0.17 -7.30 -14.34
CA ASP A 402 -0.93 -6.10 -14.70
C ASP A 402 0.01 -4.90 -14.89
N ALA A 403 1.07 -4.83 -14.08
CA ALA A 403 2.12 -3.82 -14.20
C ALA A 403 2.94 -3.99 -15.48
N THR A 404 3.40 -5.21 -15.78
CA THR A 404 4.17 -5.49 -17.02
C THR A 404 3.38 -5.16 -18.29
N ASN A 405 2.06 -5.38 -18.26
CA ASN A 405 1.19 -5.14 -19.42
C ASN A 405 0.62 -3.71 -19.49
N ASN A 406 1.04 -2.78 -18.61
CA ASN A 406 0.54 -1.39 -18.56
C ASN A 406 -1.01 -1.31 -18.58
N LEU A 407 -1.69 -2.21 -17.87
CA LEU A 407 -3.15 -2.16 -17.78
C LEU A 407 -3.58 -0.89 -17.05
N ALA A 408 -4.57 -0.18 -17.61
CA ALA A 408 -5.18 0.98 -16.98
C ALA A 408 -5.81 0.61 -15.62
N VAL A 409 -5.83 1.57 -14.69
CA VAL A 409 -6.49 1.42 -13.39
C VAL A 409 -7.96 1.05 -13.60
N GLY A 410 -8.42 0.01 -12.89
CA GLY A 410 -9.78 -0.55 -13.01
C GLY A 410 -9.90 -1.75 -13.95
N ALA A 411 -8.90 -1.99 -14.83
CA ALA A 411 -8.90 -3.10 -15.79
C ALA A 411 -8.32 -4.41 -15.23
N GLY A 412 -7.79 -4.40 -14.01
CA GLY A 412 -7.18 -5.53 -13.33
C GLY A 412 -8.15 -6.69 -13.08
N ALA A 413 -7.60 -7.90 -13.01
CA ALA A 413 -8.39 -9.14 -12.95
C ALA A 413 -9.03 -9.43 -11.57
N THR A 414 -8.63 -8.71 -10.53
CA THR A 414 -9.01 -8.97 -9.12
C THR A 414 -9.45 -7.66 -8.47
N ARG A 415 -10.58 -7.69 -7.76
CA ARG A 415 -11.02 -6.58 -6.89
C ARG A 415 -11.25 -7.06 -5.47
N GLU A 416 -10.93 -6.23 -4.51
CA GLU A 416 -11.30 -6.40 -3.11
C GLU A 416 -12.41 -5.43 -2.75
N ILE A 417 -13.40 -5.92 -2.01
CA ILE A 417 -14.49 -5.13 -1.45
C ILE A 417 -14.38 -5.20 0.06
N VAL A 418 -14.14 -4.05 0.69
CA VAL A 418 -14.14 -3.92 2.16
C VAL A 418 -15.45 -3.27 2.57
N VAL A 419 -16.21 -3.93 3.43
CA VAL A 419 -17.58 -3.53 3.80
C VAL A 419 -17.72 -3.47 5.31
N LYS A 420 -18.31 -2.38 5.80
CA LYS A 420 -18.73 -2.23 7.20
C LYS A 420 -20.26 -2.14 7.26
N THR A 421 -20.85 -2.83 8.23
CA THR A 421 -22.31 -2.82 8.47
C THR A 421 -22.62 -2.42 9.91
N ASN A 422 -23.86 -1.97 10.14
CA ASN A 422 -24.36 -1.63 11.48
C ASN A 422 -24.50 -2.84 12.42
N ARG A 423 -24.36 -4.07 11.93
CA ARG A 423 -24.44 -5.31 12.73
C ARG A 423 -23.07 -5.92 13.00
N ARG A 424 -22.02 -5.42 12.38
CA ARG A 424 -20.66 -5.96 12.52
C ARG A 424 -19.74 -4.90 13.13
N PRO A 425 -19.04 -5.20 14.24
CA PRO A 425 -18.09 -4.26 14.82
C PRO A 425 -16.85 -4.07 13.93
N LEU A 426 -16.50 -5.07 13.11
CA LEU A 426 -15.34 -5.05 12.22
C LEU A 426 -15.77 -5.13 10.75
N CYS A 427 -14.93 -4.58 9.87
CA CYS A 427 -15.11 -4.73 8.43
C CYS A 427 -15.00 -6.19 8.00
N MET A 428 -15.77 -6.57 7.00
CA MET A 428 -15.55 -7.80 6.23
C MET A 428 -14.88 -7.46 4.91
N SER A 429 -14.06 -8.39 4.40
CA SER A 429 -13.44 -8.27 3.09
C SER A 429 -13.84 -9.43 2.18
N LEU A 430 -14.13 -9.09 0.93
CA LEU A 430 -14.48 -9.99 -0.15
C LEU A 430 -13.50 -9.81 -1.31
N ILE A 431 -13.07 -10.90 -1.92
CA ILE A 431 -12.24 -10.89 -3.13
C ILE A 431 -13.10 -11.32 -4.30
N GLU A 432 -13.31 -10.44 -5.25
CA GLU A 432 -13.78 -10.79 -6.58
C GLU A 432 -12.60 -11.18 -7.47
N LYS A 433 -12.78 -12.22 -8.28
CA LYS A 433 -11.81 -12.62 -9.29
C LYS A 433 -12.50 -13.21 -10.51
N ARG A 434 -11.96 -12.90 -11.69
CA ARG A 434 -12.38 -13.51 -12.96
C ARG A 434 -12.12 -15.03 -12.97
N LEU A 435 -13.03 -15.81 -13.55
CA LEU A 435 -12.78 -17.23 -13.78
C LEU A 435 -11.59 -17.45 -14.73
N ALA A 436 -10.79 -18.47 -14.43
CA ALA A 436 -9.61 -18.84 -15.22
C ALA A 436 -9.96 -19.42 -16.59
N GLN A 437 -11.09 -20.14 -16.69
CA GLN A 437 -11.58 -20.72 -17.94
C GLN A 437 -12.94 -20.11 -18.30
N LYS A 438 -13.15 -19.96 -19.61
CA LYS A 438 -14.39 -19.42 -20.20
C LYS A 438 -15.32 -20.50 -20.75
N THR A 439 -14.96 -21.76 -20.58
CA THR A 439 -15.74 -22.90 -21.06
C THR A 439 -17.13 -22.91 -20.40
N PRO A 440 -18.22 -23.17 -21.15
CA PRO A 440 -19.57 -23.24 -20.59
C PRO A 440 -19.66 -24.19 -19.39
N GLY A 441 -20.29 -23.73 -18.30
CA GLY A 441 -20.45 -24.51 -17.06
C GLY A 441 -19.23 -24.50 -16.12
N TYR A 442 -18.13 -23.83 -16.45
CA TYR A 442 -16.94 -23.79 -15.60
C TYR A 442 -17.20 -23.18 -14.22
N GLY A 443 -18.03 -22.13 -14.15
CA GLY A 443 -18.43 -21.49 -12.89
C GLY A 443 -19.11 -22.47 -11.94
N SER A 444 -20.09 -23.23 -12.45
CA SER A 444 -20.78 -24.29 -11.70
C SER A 444 -19.82 -25.42 -11.28
N TYR A 445 -18.92 -25.84 -12.18
CA TYR A 445 -17.88 -26.84 -11.84
C TYR A 445 -16.91 -26.35 -10.77
N MET A 446 -16.58 -25.06 -10.76
CA MET A 446 -15.75 -24.44 -9.73
C MET A 446 -16.47 -24.45 -8.38
N LEU A 447 -17.73 -23.97 -8.32
CA LEU A 447 -18.52 -23.96 -7.09
C LEU A 447 -18.75 -25.37 -6.52
N ALA A 448 -19.11 -26.33 -7.36
CA ALA A 448 -19.34 -27.71 -6.93
C ALA A 448 -18.09 -28.32 -6.27
N ARG A 449 -16.89 -28.06 -6.82
CA ARG A 449 -15.64 -28.48 -6.18
C ARG A 449 -15.44 -27.79 -4.83
N VAL A 450 -15.60 -26.47 -4.77
CA VAL A 450 -15.43 -25.72 -3.51
C VAL A 450 -16.36 -26.28 -2.42
N GLU A 451 -17.66 -26.39 -2.69
CA GLU A 451 -18.63 -26.83 -1.69
C GLU A 451 -18.43 -28.29 -1.28
N ALA A 452 -18.13 -29.18 -2.23
CA ALA A 452 -17.85 -30.59 -1.93
C ALA A 452 -16.64 -30.77 -1.00
N PHE A 453 -15.52 -30.08 -1.30
CA PHE A 453 -14.33 -30.15 -0.45
C PHE A 453 -14.47 -29.38 0.86
N LYS A 454 -15.21 -28.27 0.87
CA LYS A 454 -15.53 -27.55 2.10
C LYS A 454 -16.38 -28.42 3.03
N ALA A 455 -17.34 -29.18 2.50
CA ALA A 455 -18.11 -30.16 3.27
C ALA A 455 -17.24 -31.29 3.85
N LEU A 456 -16.14 -31.67 3.18
CA LEU A 456 -15.14 -32.59 3.73
C LEU A 456 -14.32 -31.97 4.87
N GLY A 457 -14.32 -30.65 5.04
CA GLY A 457 -13.52 -29.95 6.04
C GLY A 457 -12.30 -29.21 5.50
N VAL A 458 -12.17 -29.05 4.16
CA VAL A 458 -11.16 -28.16 3.58
C VAL A 458 -11.49 -26.71 3.93
N GLY A 459 -10.49 -25.95 4.37
CA GLY A 459 -10.59 -24.57 4.85
C GLY A 459 -10.77 -23.53 3.74
N PHE A 460 -11.77 -23.70 2.87
CA PHE A 460 -12.20 -22.67 1.93
C PHE A 460 -13.03 -21.57 2.62
N GLY A 461 -12.92 -20.33 2.13
CA GLY A 461 -13.89 -19.28 2.44
C GLY A 461 -15.24 -19.53 1.76
N GLU A 462 -16.22 -18.64 1.98
CA GLU A 462 -17.45 -18.64 1.20
C GLU A 462 -17.15 -18.26 -0.25
N TYR A 463 -17.70 -18.99 -1.23
CA TYR A 463 -17.60 -18.67 -2.67
C TYR A 463 -19.00 -18.43 -3.24
N ARG A 464 -19.11 -17.47 -4.16
CA ARG A 464 -20.33 -17.18 -4.92
C ARG A 464 -19.97 -16.89 -6.36
N LEU A 465 -20.77 -17.40 -7.29
CA LEU A 465 -20.63 -17.08 -8.70
C LEU A 465 -21.39 -15.78 -8.98
N LEU A 466 -20.73 -14.87 -9.69
CA LEU A 466 -21.34 -13.70 -10.28
C LEU A 466 -21.27 -13.82 -11.80
N SER A 467 -22.41 -13.58 -12.44
CA SER A 467 -22.53 -13.60 -13.89
C SER A 467 -23.09 -12.27 -14.34
N TRP A 468 -22.46 -11.67 -15.35
CA TRP A 468 -22.99 -10.45 -15.95
C TRP A 468 -22.60 -10.33 -17.42
N LEU A 469 -23.40 -9.56 -18.17
CA LEU A 469 -23.15 -9.27 -19.57
C LEU A 469 -22.17 -8.09 -19.65
N ASP A 470 -20.95 -8.38 -20.09
CA ASP A 470 -19.99 -7.33 -20.44
C ASP A 470 -20.43 -6.75 -21.81
N SER A 471 -21.05 -5.58 -21.77
CA SER A 471 -21.56 -4.87 -22.94
C SER A 471 -20.46 -4.51 -23.94
N THR A 472 -19.21 -4.36 -23.49
CA THR A 472 -18.04 -4.11 -24.34
C THR A 472 -17.50 -5.37 -25.01
N ALA A 473 -17.55 -6.53 -24.33
CA ALA A 473 -17.09 -7.79 -24.87
C ALA A 473 -18.16 -8.58 -25.64
N GLY A 474 -19.43 -8.15 -25.59
CA GLY A 474 -20.56 -8.81 -26.24
C GLY A 474 -20.82 -10.24 -25.75
N ARG A 475 -20.32 -10.60 -24.56
CA ARG A 475 -20.41 -11.96 -24.00
C ARG A 475 -20.58 -11.93 -22.49
N GLU A 476 -21.23 -12.97 -21.98
CA GLU A 476 -21.33 -13.21 -20.54
C GLU A 476 -19.93 -13.46 -19.94
N MET A 477 -19.62 -12.73 -18.89
CA MET A 477 -18.38 -12.86 -18.15
C MET A 477 -18.71 -13.35 -16.75
N ASN A 478 -18.08 -14.47 -16.37
CA ASN A 478 -18.28 -15.09 -15.08
C ASN A 478 -17.11 -14.76 -14.15
N TYR A 479 -17.48 -14.27 -12.97
CA TYR A 479 -16.61 -13.94 -11.86
C TYR A 479 -17.02 -14.77 -10.66
N PHE A 480 -16.14 -14.86 -9.67
CA PHE A 480 -16.56 -15.33 -8.36
C PHE A 480 -16.16 -14.31 -7.32
N ILE A 481 -17.04 -14.14 -6.33
CA ILE A 481 -16.70 -13.49 -5.08
C ILE A 481 -16.36 -14.58 -4.08
N ARG A 482 -15.32 -14.35 -3.28
CA ARG A 482 -15.06 -15.15 -2.10
C ARG A 482 -14.79 -14.30 -0.87
N SER A 483 -15.01 -14.85 0.32
CA SER A 483 -14.49 -14.24 1.53
C SER A 483 -12.96 -14.20 1.50
N ARG A 484 -12.39 -13.07 1.92
CA ARG A 484 -10.96 -12.97 2.17
C ARG A 484 -10.59 -13.86 3.35
N SER A 485 -9.52 -14.64 3.19
CA SER A 485 -8.96 -15.40 4.31
C SER A 485 -8.13 -14.45 5.17
N PRO A 486 -8.37 -14.36 6.49
CA PRO A 486 -7.47 -13.64 7.38
C PRO A 486 -6.12 -14.37 7.47
N GLY A 487 -5.03 -13.62 7.60
CA GLY A 487 -3.67 -14.14 7.70
C GLY A 487 -2.80 -13.93 6.46
N GLU A 488 -1.60 -14.51 6.49
CA GLU A 488 -0.56 -14.29 5.49
C GLU A 488 -0.10 -15.59 4.79
N PRO A 489 0.30 -15.53 3.51
CA PRO A 489 1.12 -16.56 2.88
C PRO A 489 2.39 -16.88 3.68
N LEU A 490 2.92 -18.11 3.56
CA LEU A 490 4.08 -18.57 4.32
C LEU A 490 5.31 -17.62 4.23
N GLU A 491 5.65 -17.20 3.02
CA GLU A 491 6.83 -16.35 2.75
C GLU A 491 6.63 -14.90 3.21
N ASP A 492 5.37 -14.48 3.40
CA ASP A 492 4.98 -13.12 3.75
C ASP A 492 4.74 -12.95 5.26
N ILE A 493 4.85 -14.02 6.07
CA ILE A 493 4.67 -13.94 7.52
C ILE A 493 5.73 -12.99 8.11
N PRO A 494 5.34 -11.91 8.80
CA PRO A 494 6.29 -10.93 9.33
C PRO A 494 7.35 -11.56 10.25
N PRO A 495 8.65 -11.26 10.05
CA PRO A 495 9.73 -11.81 10.87
C PRO A 495 9.54 -11.59 12.38
N ARG A 496 8.91 -10.47 12.78
CA ARG A 496 8.57 -10.16 14.18
C ARG A 496 7.71 -11.22 14.86
N LEU A 497 6.84 -11.91 14.11
CA LEU A 497 5.96 -12.95 14.67
C LEU A 497 6.74 -14.22 15.06
N PHE A 498 7.94 -14.40 14.51
CA PHE A 498 8.82 -15.51 14.87
C PHE A 498 9.77 -15.18 16.02
N GLN A 499 9.83 -13.94 16.51
CA GLN A 499 10.81 -13.54 17.53
C GLN A 499 10.37 -13.94 18.94
N CYS A 500 11.35 -14.17 19.82
CA CYS A 500 11.11 -14.35 21.25
C CYS A 500 10.60 -13.04 21.87
N THR A 501 9.60 -13.14 22.73
CA THR A 501 9.06 -12.01 23.50
C THR A 501 9.53 -12.14 24.94
N GLY A 502 10.16 -11.10 25.48
CA GLY A 502 10.54 -11.03 26.88
C GLY A 502 9.33 -10.81 27.79
N GLU A 503 9.50 -11.05 29.10
CA GLU A 503 8.44 -10.96 30.12
C GLU A 503 7.70 -9.60 30.15
N PHE A 504 8.31 -8.54 29.61
CA PHE A 504 7.75 -7.18 29.54
C PHE A 504 7.46 -6.70 28.11
N GLY A 505 7.36 -7.60 27.13
CA GLY A 505 6.95 -7.26 25.76
C GLY A 505 8.07 -6.71 24.85
N GLY A 506 9.33 -6.72 25.28
CA GLY A 506 10.48 -6.42 24.43
C GLY A 506 10.97 -7.65 23.64
N ASN A 507 11.56 -7.44 22.46
CA ASN A 507 12.16 -8.52 21.66
C ASN A 507 13.39 -9.09 22.38
N GLN A 508 13.37 -10.39 22.70
CA GLN A 508 14.59 -11.12 23.05
C GLN A 508 15.24 -11.65 21.77
N GLY A 509 16.57 -11.64 21.71
CA GLY A 509 17.29 -12.18 20.56
C GLY A 509 16.94 -13.66 20.31
N GLY A 510 16.80 -14.03 19.04
CA GLY A 510 16.47 -15.40 18.62
C GLY A 510 15.01 -15.60 18.19
N LYS A 511 14.78 -16.69 17.45
CA LYS A 511 13.46 -17.10 16.97
C LYS A 511 12.81 -18.07 17.98
N ASP A 512 11.50 -17.92 18.21
CA ASP A 512 10.75 -18.76 19.15
C ASP A 512 10.41 -20.12 18.52
N PRO A 513 10.96 -21.23 19.06
CA PRO A 513 10.71 -22.57 18.55
C PRO A 513 9.23 -22.94 18.51
N ARG A 514 8.42 -22.45 19.45
CA ARG A 514 6.98 -22.78 19.54
C ARG A 514 6.21 -22.24 18.35
N VAL A 515 6.57 -21.06 17.85
CA VAL A 515 5.94 -20.48 16.65
C VAL A 515 6.32 -21.30 15.43
N VAL A 516 7.62 -21.60 15.27
CA VAL A 516 8.14 -22.35 14.12
C VAL A 516 7.51 -23.73 14.04
N LEU A 517 7.46 -24.46 15.17
CA LEU A 517 6.82 -25.78 15.24
C LEU A 517 5.32 -25.73 14.97
N LYS A 518 4.61 -24.70 15.47
CA LYS A 518 3.18 -24.53 15.21
C LYS A 518 2.89 -24.23 13.74
N ILE A 519 3.72 -23.42 13.08
CA ILE A 519 3.64 -23.22 11.63
C ILE A 519 3.95 -24.52 10.87
N GLY A 520 4.94 -25.30 11.31
CA GLY A 520 5.21 -26.63 10.77
C GLY A 520 3.99 -27.55 10.78
N ALA A 521 3.28 -27.61 11.90
CA ALA A 521 2.03 -28.36 12.00
C ALA A 521 0.93 -27.82 11.07
N LEU A 522 0.77 -26.50 10.98
CA LEU A 522 -0.19 -25.90 10.05
C LEU A 522 0.18 -26.13 8.56
N LEU A 523 1.46 -26.22 8.23
CA LEU A 523 1.91 -26.63 6.90
C LEU A 523 1.50 -28.06 6.59
N GLY A 524 1.59 -28.96 7.57
CA GLY A 524 1.10 -30.33 7.48
C GLY A 524 -0.41 -30.41 7.25
N ASP A 525 -1.18 -29.64 8.02
CA ASP A 525 -2.63 -29.49 7.83
C ASP A 525 -2.93 -29.05 6.39
N ALA A 526 -2.28 -27.98 5.92
CA ALA A 526 -2.44 -27.49 4.55
C ALA A 526 -2.06 -28.54 3.49
N ALA A 527 -1.05 -29.36 3.74
CA ALA A 527 -0.63 -30.45 2.86
C ALA A 527 -1.69 -31.56 2.77
N ALA A 528 -2.31 -31.94 3.89
CA ALA A 528 -3.42 -32.90 3.87
C ALA A 528 -4.61 -32.37 3.04
N GLN A 529 -4.96 -31.09 3.22
CA GLN A 529 -5.98 -30.42 2.42
C GLN A 529 -5.60 -30.36 0.93
N ASN A 530 -4.33 -30.06 0.62
CA ASN A 530 -3.81 -30.01 -0.74
C ASN A 530 -3.90 -31.38 -1.45
N LEU A 531 -3.55 -32.45 -0.72
CA LEU A 531 -3.57 -33.82 -1.20
C LEU A 531 -4.97 -34.33 -1.48
N VAL A 532 -5.96 -34.05 -0.60
CA VAL A 532 -7.35 -34.46 -0.86
C VAL A 532 -7.94 -33.71 -2.05
N LEU A 533 -7.56 -32.43 -2.22
CA LEU A 533 -7.94 -31.62 -3.37
C LEU A 533 -7.32 -32.11 -4.68
N LYS A 534 -6.24 -32.91 -4.63
CA LYS A 534 -5.47 -33.33 -5.81
C LYS A 534 -4.96 -32.13 -6.61
N LYS A 535 -4.35 -31.16 -5.92
CA LYS A 535 -3.82 -29.92 -6.50
C LYS A 535 -2.58 -30.17 -7.36
N TYR A 536 -2.83 -30.50 -8.61
CA TYR A 536 -1.84 -30.82 -9.63
C TYR A 536 -1.98 -29.91 -10.85
N LEU A 537 -0.86 -29.58 -11.50
CA LEU A 537 -0.78 -28.85 -12.76
C LEU A 537 -0.37 -29.79 -13.88
N PRO A 538 -1.32 -30.29 -14.70
CA PRO A 538 -1.01 -31.18 -15.80
C PRO A 538 -0.02 -30.59 -16.81
N GLU A 539 -0.01 -29.27 -16.98
CA GLU A 539 0.82 -28.60 -17.98
C GLU A 539 2.31 -28.61 -17.62
N THR A 540 2.62 -28.54 -16.31
CA THR A 540 4.00 -28.48 -15.81
C THR A 540 4.42 -29.72 -15.05
N GLY A 541 3.50 -30.67 -14.84
CA GLY A 541 3.69 -31.79 -13.93
C GLY A 541 3.89 -31.38 -12.47
N GLY A 542 3.51 -30.15 -12.09
CA GLY A 542 3.85 -29.55 -10.79
C GLY A 542 2.74 -29.64 -9.73
N CYS A 543 3.12 -29.52 -8.45
CA CYS A 543 2.20 -29.41 -7.32
C CYS A 543 1.98 -27.94 -6.95
N ARG A 544 0.72 -27.52 -6.75
CA ARG A 544 0.41 -26.17 -6.24
C ARG A 544 0.43 -26.15 -4.71
N PHE A 545 1.60 -26.15 -4.10
CA PHE A 545 1.80 -26.08 -2.65
C PHE A 545 3.00 -25.18 -2.34
N GLY A 546 2.87 -24.29 -1.34
CA GLY A 546 3.91 -23.31 -1.03
C GLY A 546 3.98 -22.14 -2.03
N GLU A 547 2.95 -21.93 -2.86
CA GLU A 547 2.85 -20.83 -3.84
C GLU A 547 2.03 -19.64 -3.33
N GLY A 548 1.99 -19.47 -2.00
CA GLY A 548 1.19 -18.46 -1.32
C GLY A 548 -0.32 -18.63 -1.56
N LYS A 549 -0.83 -19.87 -1.49
CA LYS A 549 -2.28 -20.16 -1.54
C LYS A 549 -2.81 -20.75 -0.23
N GLU A 550 -1.90 -21.10 0.65
CA GLU A 550 -2.07 -21.49 2.04
C GLU A 550 -1.89 -20.21 2.88
N ILE A 551 -2.97 -19.77 3.54
CA ILE A 551 -3.00 -18.51 4.31
C ILE A 551 -3.04 -18.85 5.79
N PHE A 552 -2.01 -18.42 6.53
CA PHE A 552 -1.77 -18.70 7.94
C PHE A 552 -2.35 -17.58 8.80
N ASP A 553 -3.37 -17.92 9.58
CA ASP A 553 -4.05 -17.01 10.50
C ASP A 553 -3.33 -16.97 11.84
N PHE A 554 -3.21 -15.78 12.43
CA PHE A 554 -2.62 -15.55 13.75
C PHE A 554 -3.70 -14.99 14.69
N GLY A 555 -3.69 -15.46 15.93
CA GLY A 555 -4.63 -14.99 16.94
C GLY A 555 -3.96 -14.86 18.30
N TYR A 556 -4.52 -14.02 19.16
CA TYR A 556 -4.03 -13.87 20.52
C TYR A 556 -4.23 -15.16 21.32
N ASP A 557 -3.13 -15.77 21.76
CA ASP A 557 -3.13 -16.93 22.63
C ASP A 557 -2.98 -16.46 24.09
N ILE A 558 -3.97 -16.81 24.91
CA ILE A 558 -4.05 -16.36 26.32
C ILE A 558 -2.91 -16.96 27.15
N ALA A 559 -2.51 -18.20 26.87
CA ALA A 559 -1.46 -18.88 27.63
C ALA A 559 -0.07 -18.31 27.30
N ALA A 560 0.18 -18.02 26.02
CA ALA A 560 1.40 -17.38 25.55
C ALA A 560 1.41 -15.85 25.72
N ARG A 561 0.25 -15.24 26.02
CA ARG A 561 0.02 -13.79 26.16
C ARG A 561 0.46 -12.96 24.95
N ARG A 562 0.35 -13.53 23.74
CA ARG A 562 0.76 -12.90 22.48
C ARG A 562 0.06 -13.52 21.28
N GLU A 563 0.24 -12.95 20.10
CA GLU A 563 -0.19 -13.56 18.85
C GLU A 563 0.59 -14.85 18.56
N MET A 564 -0.15 -15.91 18.24
CA MET A 564 0.37 -17.23 17.87
C MET A 564 -0.33 -17.75 16.61
N PRO A 565 0.31 -18.62 15.82
CA PRO A 565 -0.35 -19.27 14.69
C PRO A 565 -1.56 -20.08 15.14
N LYS A 566 -2.72 -19.81 14.52
CA LYS A 566 -4.02 -20.36 14.91
C LYS A 566 -4.55 -21.40 13.94
N GLY A 567 -4.40 -21.17 12.63
CA GLY A 567 -4.99 -22.03 11.62
C GLY A 567 -4.50 -21.72 10.22
N VAL A 568 -4.87 -22.56 9.26
CA VAL A 568 -4.55 -22.37 7.84
C VAL A 568 -5.81 -22.50 6.98
N LYS A 569 -5.93 -21.62 5.98
CA LYS A 569 -7.01 -21.63 4.99
C LYS A 569 -6.45 -21.73 3.58
N ILE A 570 -7.23 -22.34 2.70
CA ILE A 570 -6.89 -22.42 1.27
C ILE A 570 -7.67 -21.34 0.52
N CYS A 571 -6.96 -20.41 -0.13
CA CYS A 571 -7.59 -19.25 -0.78
C CYS A 571 -7.88 -19.45 -2.28
N SER A 572 -7.55 -20.63 -2.84
CA SER A 572 -7.69 -20.94 -4.26
C SER A 572 -8.02 -22.41 -4.51
N VAL A 573 -9.04 -22.63 -5.34
CA VAL A 573 -9.46 -23.95 -5.85
C VAL A 573 -8.75 -24.34 -7.17
N ARG A 574 -7.88 -23.47 -7.71
CA ARG A 574 -7.14 -23.78 -8.95
C ARG A 574 -6.26 -25.02 -8.76
N GLY A 575 -6.24 -25.89 -9.77
CA GLY A 575 -5.50 -27.16 -9.76
C GLY A 575 -6.22 -28.31 -9.05
N SER A 576 -7.34 -28.06 -8.34
CA SER A 576 -8.07 -29.15 -7.68
C SER A 576 -8.69 -30.12 -8.69
N CYS A 577 -8.76 -31.39 -8.30
CA CYS A 577 -9.09 -32.51 -9.15
C CYS A 577 -8.18 -32.60 -10.39
N GLY A 578 -6.92 -32.17 -10.26
CA GLY A 578 -5.96 -32.07 -11.37
C GLY A 578 -5.17 -33.35 -11.64
N TRP A 579 -5.08 -34.26 -10.66
CA TRP A 579 -4.34 -35.51 -10.79
C TRP A 579 -4.81 -36.32 -12.02
N PRO A 580 -3.89 -36.80 -12.88
CA PRO A 580 -4.25 -37.37 -14.17
C PRO A 580 -4.81 -38.80 -14.09
N ASN A 581 -4.35 -39.59 -13.12
CA ASN A 581 -4.72 -41.00 -12.99
C ASN A 581 -5.78 -41.21 -11.91
N ASN A 582 -7.00 -41.55 -12.32
CA ASN A 582 -8.14 -41.78 -11.41
C ASN A 582 -8.46 -43.27 -11.24
N ALA A 583 -7.50 -44.17 -11.52
CA ALA A 583 -7.68 -45.60 -11.31
C ALA A 583 -7.65 -45.94 -9.81
N HIS A 584 -8.54 -46.83 -9.37
CA HIS A 584 -8.62 -47.28 -7.97
C HIS A 584 -7.62 -48.43 -7.73
N THR A 585 -6.32 -48.16 -7.95
CA THR A 585 -5.25 -49.16 -7.82
C THR A 585 -4.19 -48.71 -6.84
N GLU A 586 -3.43 -49.68 -6.32
CA GLU A 586 -2.42 -49.41 -5.30
C GLU A 586 -1.20 -48.71 -5.87
N GLU A 587 -0.84 -49.03 -7.10
CA GLU A 587 0.26 -48.43 -7.85
C GLU A 587 0.03 -46.92 -8.02
N ASN A 588 -1.20 -46.53 -8.38
CA ASN A 588 -1.57 -45.13 -8.53
C ASN A 588 -1.57 -44.37 -7.19
N LEU A 589 -1.98 -45.04 -6.09
CA LEU A 589 -1.90 -44.41 -4.76
C LEU A 589 -0.46 -44.16 -4.34
N ASN A 590 0.44 -45.11 -4.58
CA ASN A 590 1.85 -44.96 -4.24
C ASN A 590 2.47 -43.83 -5.08
N GLU A 591 2.28 -43.84 -6.40
CA GLU A 591 2.76 -42.75 -7.28
C GLU A 591 2.25 -41.38 -6.84
N LEU A 592 0.98 -41.31 -6.42
CA LEU A 592 0.39 -40.10 -5.88
C LEU A 592 1.07 -39.65 -4.57
N PHE A 593 1.26 -40.55 -3.60
CA PHE A 593 1.91 -40.18 -2.33
C PHE A 593 3.36 -39.76 -2.53
N ASP A 594 4.13 -40.49 -3.34
CA ASP A 594 5.53 -40.18 -3.67
C ASP A 594 5.65 -38.77 -4.25
N PHE A 595 4.79 -38.45 -5.23
CA PHE A 595 4.76 -37.15 -5.87
C PHE A 595 4.51 -36.01 -4.87
N TYR A 596 3.41 -36.10 -4.12
CA TYR A 596 3.02 -35.01 -3.22
C TYR A 596 3.98 -34.89 -2.03
N PHE A 597 4.45 -36.00 -1.45
CA PHE A 597 5.39 -35.97 -0.33
C PHE A 597 6.75 -35.42 -0.74
N GLY A 598 7.23 -35.73 -1.95
CA GLY A 598 8.41 -35.07 -2.52
C GLY A 598 8.26 -33.54 -2.57
N CYS A 599 7.13 -33.05 -3.10
CA CYS A 599 6.85 -31.60 -3.14
C CYS A 599 6.72 -30.97 -1.74
N TYR A 600 6.03 -31.63 -0.82
CA TYR A 600 5.82 -31.12 0.54
C TYR A 600 7.13 -31.07 1.34
N ALA A 601 7.99 -32.09 1.19
CA ALA A 601 9.30 -32.13 1.82
C ALA A 601 10.20 -30.97 1.36
N GLN A 602 10.17 -30.61 0.06
CA GLN A 602 10.90 -29.46 -0.46
C GLN A 602 10.46 -28.14 0.16
N VAL A 603 9.15 -27.92 0.29
CA VAL A 603 8.61 -26.69 0.92
C VAL A 603 8.96 -26.64 2.41
N LEU A 604 8.83 -27.76 3.12
CA LEU A 604 9.21 -27.86 4.53
C LEU A 604 10.70 -27.58 4.74
N TYR A 605 11.56 -28.12 3.88
CA TYR A 605 13.01 -27.92 3.95
C TYR A 605 13.39 -26.45 3.72
N ARG A 606 12.79 -25.78 2.73
CA ARG A 606 13.01 -24.34 2.50
C ARG A 606 12.59 -23.50 3.70
N PHE A 607 11.42 -23.81 4.28
CA PHE A 607 10.99 -23.17 5.51
C PHE A 607 12.00 -23.44 6.64
N TRP A 608 12.45 -24.68 6.82
CA TRP A 608 13.45 -25.02 7.83
C TRP A 608 14.76 -24.25 7.67
N LEU A 609 15.29 -24.08 6.46
CA LEU A 609 16.55 -23.33 6.23
C LEU A 609 16.50 -21.93 6.85
N ASN A 610 15.36 -21.25 6.74
CA ASN A 610 15.17 -19.93 7.32
C ASN A 610 15.09 -19.97 8.85
N HIS A 611 14.77 -21.11 9.47
CA HIS A 611 14.48 -21.25 10.89
C HIS A 611 15.36 -22.31 11.61
N ARG A 612 16.45 -22.74 10.97
CA ARG A 612 17.31 -23.85 11.43
C ARG A 612 17.95 -23.62 12.80
N GLU A 613 18.15 -22.35 13.17
CA GLU A 613 18.69 -21.96 14.49
C GLU A 613 17.68 -22.18 15.62
N ALA A 614 16.38 -22.24 15.31
CA ALA A 614 15.32 -22.41 16.30
C ALA A 614 14.97 -23.87 16.56
N VAL A 615 14.96 -24.71 15.51
CA VAL A 615 14.48 -26.10 15.58
C VAL A 615 15.24 -27.05 14.65
N PRO A 616 15.50 -28.31 15.07
CA PRO A 616 15.98 -29.35 14.18
C PRO A 616 14.95 -29.75 13.10
N LEU A 617 15.42 -30.10 11.90
CA LEU A 617 14.57 -30.51 10.77
C LEU A 617 13.68 -31.70 11.13
N ALA A 618 14.22 -32.71 11.82
CA ALA A 618 13.46 -33.90 12.22
C ALA A 618 12.26 -33.56 13.13
N THR A 619 12.47 -32.70 14.13
CA THR A 619 11.40 -32.26 15.03
C THR A 619 10.32 -31.49 14.28
N LEU A 620 10.72 -30.62 13.35
CA LEU A 620 9.80 -29.87 12.52
C LEU A 620 9.01 -30.78 11.56
N ALA A 621 9.65 -31.80 10.99
CA ALA A 621 9.01 -32.80 10.14
C ALA A 621 7.99 -33.65 10.90
N GLU A 622 8.25 -34.01 12.15
CA GLU A 622 7.28 -34.71 12.99
C GLU A 622 6.06 -33.83 13.27
N HIS A 623 6.28 -32.55 13.60
CA HIS A 623 5.16 -31.62 13.82
C HIS A 623 4.35 -31.38 12.55
N PHE A 624 5.02 -31.29 11.40
CA PHE A 624 4.34 -31.27 10.11
C PHE A 624 3.46 -32.51 9.93
N PHE A 625 4.00 -33.71 10.18
CA PHE A 625 3.21 -34.91 9.98
C PHE A 625 2.05 -35.03 10.99
N ASP A 626 2.23 -34.58 12.23
CA ASP A 626 1.15 -34.52 13.22
C ASP A 626 -0.02 -33.65 12.74
N GLY A 627 0.28 -32.49 12.13
CA GLY A 627 -0.73 -31.65 11.51
C GLY A 627 -1.41 -32.30 10.29
N PHE A 628 -0.62 -32.97 9.44
CA PHE A 628 -1.12 -33.71 8.28
C PHE A 628 -2.07 -34.84 8.71
N GLU A 629 -1.68 -35.61 9.72
CA GLU A 629 -2.47 -36.70 10.28
C GLU A 629 -3.76 -36.18 10.92
N PHE A 630 -3.66 -35.15 11.77
CA PHE A 630 -4.82 -34.56 12.42
C PHE A 630 -5.87 -34.14 11.39
N LYS A 631 -5.44 -33.41 10.35
CA LYS A 631 -6.36 -32.94 9.31
C LYS A 631 -6.92 -34.07 8.45
N THR A 632 -6.11 -35.08 8.12
CA THR A 632 -6.56 -36.29 7.41
C THR A 632 -7.68 -36.99 8.19
N ARG A 633 -7.50 -37.17 9.50
CA ARG A 633 -8.50 -37.78 10.39
C ARG A 633 -9.78 -36.95 10.44
N GLU A 634 -9.68 -35.64 10.57
CA GLU A 634 -10.83 -34.73 10.55
C GLU A 634 -11.63 -34.86 9.24
N MET A 635 -10.96 -34.81 8.09
CA MET A 635 -11.64 -34.88 6.79
C MET A 635 -12.28 -36.25 6.55
N HIS A 636 -11.57 -37.33 6.93
CA HIS A 636 -12.14 -38.67 6.85
C HIS A 636 -13.34 -38.83 7.78
N TRP A 637 -13.31 -38.26 8.99
CA TRP A 637 -14.45 -38.29 9.91
C TRP A 637 -15.68 -37.61 9.28
N ASN A 638 -15.52 -36.42 8.70
CA ASN A 638 -16.61 -35.73 8.02
C ASN A 638 -17.20 -36.56 6.86
N TYR A 639 -16.33 -37.25 6.11
CA TYR A 639 -16.77 -38.18 5.06
C TYR A 639 -17.52 -39.38 5.64
N SER A 640 -16.96 -40.09 6.64
CA SER A 640 -17.50 -41.35 7.13
C SER A 640 -18.86 -41.19 7.80
N VAL A 641 -19.09 -40.09 8.52
CA VAL A 641 -20.37 -39.82 9.20
C VAL A 641 -21.50 -39.41 8.26
N ARG A 642 -21.18 -39.04 7.01
CA ARG A 642 -22.15 -38.62 5.97
C ARG A 642 -21.94 -39.36 4.64
N ARG A 643 -21.43 -40.58 4.70
CA ARG A 643 -20.93 -41.33 3.54
C ARG A 643 -21.91 -41.36 2.37
N GLU A 644 -23.17 -41.70 2.64
CA GLU A 644 -24.22 -41.76 1.60
C GLU A 644 -24.37 -40.43 0.87
N GLN A 645 -24.41 -39.30 1.60
CA GLN A 645 -24.51 -37.96 0.99
C GLN A 645 -23.30 -37.63 0.12
N PHE A 646 -22.11 -38.07 0.52
CA PHE A 646 -20.87 -37.86 -0.23
C PHE A 646 -20.81 -38.73 -1.50
N ASP A 647 -21.20 -39.99 -1.39
CA ASP A 647 -21.16 -40.98 -2.47
C ASP A 647 -22.25 -40.71 -3.53
N ASP A 648 -23.42 -40.22 -3.12
CA ASP A 648 -24.55 -39.86 -3.98
C ASP A 648 -24.47 -38.44 -4.56
N PHE A 649 -23.46 -37.64 -4.18
CA PHE A 649 -23.32 -36.27 -4.66
C PHE A 649 -23.07 -36.20 -6.17
N ASP A 650 -24.09 -35.78 -6.93
CA ASP A 650 -24.01 -35.44 -8.35
C ASP A 650 -24.57 -34.04 -8.62
N PRO A 651 -23.70 -33.03 -8.85
CA PRO A 651 -24.12 -31.67 -9.16
C PRO A 651 -24.65 -31.46 -10.60
N GLY A 652 -24.79 -32.53 -11.40
CA GLY A 652 -25.36 -32.43 -12.75
C GLY A 652 -24.47 -31.69 -13.76
N LEU A 653 -23.16 -31.77 -13.58
CA LEU A 653 -22.18 -31.00 -14.38
C LEU A 653 -21.91 -31.63 -15.75
N PRO A 654 -21.47 -30.83 -16.75
CA PRO A 654 -21.09 -31.36 -18.05
C PRO A 654 -20.05 -32.48 -17.97
N LYS A 655 -20.30 -33.59 -18.69
CA LYS A 655 -19.49 -34.81 -18.66
C LYS A 655 -18.00 -34.58 -18.95
N HIS A 656 -17.67 -33.59 -19.78
CA HIS A 656 -16.28 -33.29 -20.16
C HIS A 656 -15.41 -32.81 -18.99
N TYR A 657 -16.00 -32.33 -17.89
CA TYR A 657 -15.24 -32.03 -16.67
C TYR A 657 -14.84 -33.27 -15.86
N GLY A 658 -15.51 -34.41 -16.08
CA GLY A 658 -15.20 -35.67 -15.41
C GLY A 658 -15.31 -35.62 -13.88
N PHE A 659 -16.14 -34.72 -13.33
CA PHE A 659 -16.24 -34.45 -11.89
C PHE A 659 -16.51 -35.72 -11.08
N ALA A 660 -17.53 -36.51 -11.43
CA ALA A 660 -17.90 -37.71 -10.69
C ALA A 660 -16.75 -38.72 -10.54
N LYS A 661 -15.98 -38.96 -11.62
CA LYS A 661 -14.81 -39.87 -11.59
C LYS A 661 -13.73 -39.33 -10.65
N ARG A 662 -13.43 -38.03 -10.74
CA ARG A 662 -12.40 -37.37 -9.92
C ARG A 662 -12.81 -37.31 -8.44
N TRP A 663 -14.10 -37.07 -8.18
CA TRP A 663 -14.67 -36.99 -6.85
C TRP A 663 -14.61 -38.33 -6.12
N ARG A 664 -15.10 -39.39 -6.77
CA ARG A 664 -15.03 -40.76 -6.22
C ARG A 664 -13.58 -41.18 -5.93
N PHE A 665 -12.65 -40.85 -6.83
CA PHE A 665 -11.23 -41.10 -6.59
C PHE A 665 -10.70 -40.34 -5.37
N ALA A 666 -11.07 -39.05 -5.20
CA ALA A 666 -10.65 -38.27 -4.05
C ALA A 666 -11.12 -38.89 -2.71
N LEU A 667 -12.40 -39.25 -2.61
CA LEU A 667 -12.97 -39.92 -1.43
C LEU A 667 -12.33 -41.30 -1.17
N TRP A 668 -12.19 -42.10 -2.22
CA TRP A 668 -11.51 -43.40 -2.14
C TRP A 668 -10.07 -43.24 -1.64
N SER A 669 -9.32 -42.28 -2.18
CA SER A 669 -7.93 -42.04 -1.78
C SER A 669 -7.81 -41.55 -0.33
N LEU A 670 -8.74 -40.72 0.15
CA LEU A 670 -8.76 -40.23 1.53
C LEU A 670 -8.94 -41.39 2.53
N GLU A 671 -9.84 -42.33 2.23
CA GLU A 671 -10.05 -43.52 3.07
C GLU A 671 -8.79 -44.39 3.13
N ARG A 672 -8.04 -44.53 2.02
CA ARG A 672 -6.79 -45.31 2.01
C ARG A 672 -5.63 -44.56 2.65
N GLN A 673 -5.57 -43.24 2.49
CA GLN A 673 -4.60 -42.38 3.15
C GLN A 673 -4.68 -42.55 4.68
N LEU A 674 -5.88 -42.52 5.25
CA LEU A 674 -6.04 -42.73 6.70
C LEU A 674 -5.59 -44.13 7.14
N ARG A 675 -5.95 -45.17 6.39
CA ARG A 675 -5.55 -46.56 6.70
C ARG A 675 -4.04 -46.77 6.68
N ARG A 676 -3.30 -45.89 6.00
CA ARG A 676 -1.84 -45.95 5.80
C ARG A 676 -1.07 -44.93 6.61
N ILE A 677 -1.70 -44.21 7.52
CA ILE A 677 -1.12 -43.01 8.10
C ILE A 677 0.26 -43.24 8.73
N GLU A 678 0.46 -44.37 9.41
CA GLU A 678 1.76 -44.77 9.98
C GLU A 678 2.83 -45.00 8.90
N SER A 679 2.51 -45.78 7.87
CA SER A 679 3.44 -46.02 6.75
C SER A 679 3.74 -44.74 5.97
N LEU A 680 2.77 -43.84 5.85
CA LEU A 680 2.94 -42.54 5.21
C LEU A 680 3.83 -41.62 6.05
N ARG A 681 3.80 -41.73 7.38
CA ARG A 681 4.72 -40.99 8.27
C ARG A 681 6.15 -41.36 7.95
N THR A 682 6.45 -42.66 7.94
CA THR A 682 7.79 -43.16 7.57
C THR A 682 8.19 -42.72 6.16
N HIS A 683 7.26 -42.80 5.21
CA HIS A 683 7.52 -42.40 3.82
C HIS A 683 7.86 -40.90 3.71
N PHE A 684 7.07 -40.03 4.34
CA PHE A 684 7.32 -38.59 4.32
C PHE A 684 8.70 -38.25 4.93
N MET A 685 9.07 -38.90 6.04
CA MET A 685 10.38 -38.71 6.67
C MET A 685 11.54 -39.10 5.76
N GLN A 686 11.38 -40.17 4.96
CA GLN A 686 12.38 -40.56 3.96
C GLN A 686 12.57 -39.49 2.89
N HIS A 687 11.48 -38.89 2.40
CA HIS A 687 11.57 -37.76 1.45
C HIS A 687 12.26 -36.54 2.06
N VAL A 688 11.96 -36.18 3.32
CA VAL A 688 12.63 -35.07 4.01
C VAL A 688 14.14 -35.33 4.12
N GLN A 689 14.54 -36.55 4.49
CA GLN A 689 15.95 -36.92 4.55
C GLN A 689 16.63 -36.88 3.18
N GLN A 690 15.95 -37.32 2.12
CA GLN A 690 16.47 -37.28 0.76
C GLN A 690 16.70 -35.84 0.30
N VAL A 691 15.72 -34.95 0.49
CA VAL A 691 15.84 -33.53 0.14
C VAL A 691 17.01 -32.87 0.88
N SER A 692 17.16 -33.14 2.18
CA SER A 692 18.28 -32.60 2.97
C SER A 692 19.64 -33.01 2.39
N LYS A 693 19.81 -34.30 2.06
CA LYS A 693 21.07 -34.82 1.49
C LYS A 693 21.38 -34.21 0.12
N THR A 694 20.41 -34.20 -0.80
CA THR A 694 20.61 -33.65 -2.15
C THR A 694 20.98 -32.16 -2.10
N SER A 695 20.36 -31.38 -1.21
CA SER A 695 20.69 -29.96 -1.05
C SER A 695 22.04 -29.70 -0.37
N GLU A 696 22.51 -30.59 0.51
CA GLU A 696 23.86 -30.53 1.09
C GLU A 696 24.93 -30.83 0.03
N ASP A 697 24.68 -31.80 -0.86
CA ASP A 697 25.58 -32.16 -1.96
C ASP A 697 25.70 -31.02 -2.99
N GLU A 698 24.60 -30.35 -3.36
CA GLU A 698 24.60 -29.19 -4.28
C GLU A 698 25.32 -27.95 -3.72
N MET A 699 25.35 -27.78 -2.39
CA MET A 699 26.15 -26.73 -1.74
C MET A 699 27.63 -27.09 -1.62
N GLY A 700 27.96 -28.39 -1.55
CA GLY A 700 29.34 -28.89 -1.52
C GLY A 700 30.05 -28.77 -2.88
N ASP A 701 29.34 -28.99 -3.99
CA ASP A 701 29.92 -28.94 -5.34
C ASP A 701 30.20 -27.51 -5.85
N ASN A 702 29.48 -26.50 -5.36
CA ASN A 702 29.73 -25.08 -5.68
C ASN A 702 30.87 -24.45 -4.83
N GLY A 703 31.48 -25.21 -3.91
CA GLY A 703 32.56 -24.75 -3.04
C GLY A 703 33.98 -24.94 -3.56
N TYR A 704 34.16 -25.53 -4.76
CA TYR A 704 35.47 -25.91 -5.29
C TYR A 704 35.99 -25.14 -6.52
N ASP A 705 35.25 -24.15 -7.03
CA ASP A 705 35.74 -23.24 -8.06
C ASP A 705 35.82 -21.82 -7.52
N HIS A 706 36.88 -21.52 -6.75
CA HIS A 706 37.58 -20.24 -6.67
C HIS A 706 38.70 -20.32 -5.61
N VAL A 707 39.87 -20.82 -6.03
CA VAL A 707 41.17 -20.48 -5.44
C VAL A 707 41.89 -19.54 -6.40
#